data_AF-A0A9Q0KLW1-F1
#
_entry.id   AF-A0A9Q0KLW1-F1
#
_cell.length_a   1.000
_cell.length_b   1.000
_cell.length_c   1.000
_cell.angle_alpha   90.00
_cell.angle_beta   90.00
_cell.angle_gamma   90.00
#
_symmetry.space_group_name_H-M   'P 1'
#
loop_
_entity.id
_entity.type
_entity.pdbx_description
1 polymer ?
#
loop_
_entity_poly.entity_id
_entity_poly.type
_entity_poly.pdbx_seq_one_letter_code
_entity_poly.pdbx_strand_id
1 'polypeptide(L)'
;MEGRGESSLYRSDTTQQGREEKNLREAVGMEADLVKKAFSLAMTVQSQGNQTYQYENHSSYSIFAFSGSGTVEDWFSGTSFGETSIGLKKLFPSLKSIGNNEIAQVNGKFFQQLQDLLKEETLNEEFQLSNETRWEDLLKNSKLRDEVRETVSENRKIVFTGYSSGGPIAIFATILFLQQNRIPALCVTFGSPLVGNHIFGHALRRENWAQYFVHFVMRYDIIPRVLLAPISSMREELQTILPCFDRNKLESKARSPEAFYSFCDIMRNALSVANYTACSFMGITNSLPQIITSFIDFSPYRPFGTYVFCTGEGRMFTLKNPDAILQLLSCSFRSDNAKAVIDVACRSFKEHLGYENEFKDNLGKEDVVDLELLDLQLPLYSGGASINGMKSIETAVKELGLSTRTMLCLSAARESEQKKQRNQERIDKNREKIEEDLRELKEYRDKCEMSEIGYYDAFKLQIKQEDYHANVTRLKLAGIWDEIIELLRCHELPDEFECREDWLELGTRFRRLMEPLDIANYYRFSMYLDTGPYMKPEEGSQPRPERYRYPQRWLEHANRKPAGYLDSCFWFEVEDLRIRINTSNQNENRDAAFENVKDRILELEENILRWFEEGQLRKDVFFEKSTFVKWWWELPESHRMQSRIAILMGGQGLQPFFFS
;
A
#
# COMPACT_ATOMS: atom_id res chain seq x y z
N MET A 1 -28.93 -41.55 18.73
CA MET A 1 -27.61 -41.68 18.08
C MET A 1 -27.63 -40.72 16.91
N GLU A 2 -27.63 -39.41 17.17
CA GLU A 2 -26.44 -38.56 17.41
C GLU A 2 -25.38 -38.70 16.32
N GLY A 3 -25.17 -37.59 15.60
CA GLY A 3 -24.19 -37.39 14.56
C GLY A 3 -24.31 -35.98 13.99
N ARG A 4 -23.88 -34.99 14.79
CA ARG A 4 -23.74 -33.57 14.42
C ARG A 4 -22.55 -33.40 13.48
N GLY A 5 -22.68 -32.53 12.48
CA GLY A 5 -21.59 -31.97 11.69
C GLY A 5 -21.90 -30.50 11.45
N GLU A 6 -21.23 -29.64 12.22
CA GLU A 6 -21.43 -28.19 12.30
C GLU A 6 -20.88 -27.49 11.05
N SER A 7 -21.74 -26.75 10.36
CA SER A 7 -21.36 -25.66 9.45
C SER A 7 -21.34 -24.36 10.28
N SER A 8 -20.16 -23.85 10.63
CA SER A 8 -20.05 -22.56 11.32
C SER A 8 -20.30 -21.40 10.35
N LEU A 9 -21.35 -20.64 10.67
CA LEU A 9 -21.83 -19.46 9.97
C LEU A 9 -20.74 -18.38 9.84
N TYR A 10 -20.55 -17.89 8.61
CA TYR A 10 -20.25 -16.49 8.38
C TYR A 10 -21.48 -15.67 8.79
N ARG A 11 -21.47 -15.13 10.01
CA ARG A 11 -22.36 -14.04 10.41
C ARG A 11 -21.56 -12.76 10.31
N SER A 12 -21.88 -11.98 9.29
CA SER A 12 -21.54 -10.56 9.20
C SER A 12 -22.19 -9.84 10.38
N ASP A 13 -21.39 -9.47 11.39
CA ASP A 13 -21.79 -8.54 12.44
C ASP A 13 -21.80 -7.11 11.88
N THR A 14 -22.82 -6.79 11.10
CA THR A 14 -23.22 -5.41 10.77
C THR A 14 -24.37 -5.03 11.68
N THR A 15 -24.08 -4.71 12.95
CA THR A 15 -24.81 -3.74 13.82
C THR A 15 -24.28 -3.79 15.26
N GLN A 16 -23.13 -3.18 15.51
CA GLN A 16 -22.88 -2.52 16.79
C GLN A 16 -22.64 -1.04 16.49
N GLN A 17 -23.61 -0.19 16.83
CA GLN A 17 -23.34 1.23 17.00
C GLN A 17 -22.25 1.35 18.08
N GLY A 18 -21.02 1.63 17.65
CA GLY A 18 -19.89 1.79 18.57
C GLY A 18 -20.14 2.94 19.53
N ARG A 19 -19.87 2.72 20.82
CA ARG A 19 -19.87 3.79 21.82
C ARG A 19 -18.76 4.80 21.46
N GLU A 20 -19.07 6.10 21.48
CA GLU A 20 -18.13 7.19 21.16
C GLU A 20 -17.00 7.30 22.19
N GLU A 21 -17.30 6.97 23.45
CA GLU A 21 -16.38 6.94 24.59
C GLU A 21 -15.99 5.50 24.90
N LYS A 22 -14.68 5.22 24.89
CA LYS A 22 -14.11 3.90 25.10
C LYS A 22 -12.96 4.00 26.10
N ASN A 23 -12.74 2.97 26.92
CA ASN A 23 -11.47 2.94 27.67
C ASN A 23 -10.29 2.76 26.70
N LEU A 24 -9.06 3.04 27.16
CA LEU A 24 -7.87 2.97 26.30
C LEU A 24 -7.71 1.60 25.60
N ARG A 25 -8.00 0.51 26.33
CA ARG A 25 -7.90 -0.85 25.78
C ARG A 25 -8.89 -1.09 24.65
N GLU A 26 -10.12 -0.61 24.78
CA GLU A 26 -11.15 -0.67 23.74
C GLU A 26 -10.84 0.24 22.55
N ALA A 27 -10.25 1.41 22.80
CA ALA A 27 -9.96 2.41 21.77
C ALA A 27 -8.78 2.01 20.88
N VAL A 28 -7.68 1.53 21.47
CA VAL A 28 -6.41 1.27 20.77
C VAL A 28 -5.87 -0.16 20.93
N GLY A 29 -6.59 -1.04 21.62
CA GLY A 29 -6.17 -2.44 21.81
C GLY A 29 -5.04 -2.65 22.82
N MET A 30 -4.70 -1.63 23.62
CA MET A 30 -3.53 -1.63 24.51
C MET A 30 -3.89 -1.27 25.95
N GLU A 31 -3.21 -1.94 26.88
CA GLU A 31 -3.30 -1.61 28.31
C GLU A 31 -2.50 -0.35 28.63
N ALA A 32 -3.02 0.50 29.53
CA ALA A 32 -2.34 1.73 29.95
C ALA A 32 -0.93 1.46 30.51
N ASP A 33 -0.75 0.35 31.24
CA ASP A 33 0.54 -0.04 31.80
C ASP A 33 1.57 -0.38 30.71
N LEU A 34 1.14 -1.01 29.61
CA LEU A 34 2.03 -1.30 28.49
C LEU A 34 2.49 0.01 27.83
N VAL A 35 1.57 0.94 27.60
CA VAL A 35 1.89 2.26 27.03
C VAL A 35 2.87 3.04 27.92
N LYS A 36 2.65 3.04 29.24
CA LYS A 36 3.56 3.69 30.21
C LYS A 36 4.97 3.10 30.17
N LYS A 37 5.10 1.77 30.11
CA LYS A 37 6.42 1.13 30.00
C LYS A 37 7.09 1.38 28.65
N ALA A 38 6.34 1.30 27.56
CA ALA A 38 6.84 1.60 26.22
C ALA A 38 7.35 3.06 26.12
N PHE A 39 6.64 4.00 26.74
CA PHE A 39 7.08 5.39 26.84
C PHE A 39 8.34 5.54 27.70
N SER A 40 8.36 4.94 28.90
CA SER A 40 9.50 5.00 29.82
C SER A 40 10.77 4.46 29.18
N LEU A 41 10.68 3.34 28.46
CA LEU A 41 11.81 2.74 27.78
C LEU A 41 12.28 3.60 26.60
N ALA A 42 11.35 4.11 25.78
CA ALA A 42 11.69 5.01 24.67
C ALA A 42 12.42 6.28 25.14
N MET A 43 11.97 6.89 26.24
CA MET A 43 12.64 8.04 26.84
C MET A 43 14.02 7.69 27.43
N THR A 44 14.14 6.52 28.04
CA THR A 44 15.41 6.03 28.61
C THR A 44 16.46 5.89 27.51
N VAL A 45 16.12 5.21 26.42
CA VAL A 45 17.01 5.02 25.26
C VAL A 45 17.40 6.36 24.63
N GLN A 46 16.44 7.26 24.45
CA GLN A 46 16.71 8.60 23.92
C GLN A 46 17.71 9.39 24.78
N SER A 47 17.65 9.23 26.11
CA SER A 47 18.51 9.96 27.05
C SER A 47 19.94 9.40 27.17
N GLN A 48 20.11 8.10 26.93
CA GLN A 48 21.41 7.43 27.10
C GLN A 48 22.39 7.73 25.94
N GLY A 49 21.87 8.03 24.74
CA GLY A 49 22.65 8.50 23.57
C GLY A 49 23.69 7.54 22.99
N ASN A 50 24.02 6.45 23.70
CA ASN A 50 25.13 5.54 23.38
C ASN A 50 24.66 4.20 22.79
N GLN A 51 23.35 3.92 22.77
CA GLN A 51 22.76 2.69 22.26
C GLN A 51 21.69 3.01 21.21
N THR A 52 21.69 2.26 20.11
CA THR A 52 20.74 2.43 19.00
C THR A 52 19.34 1.88 19.31
N TYR A 53 19.27 0.85 20.17
CA TYR A 53 18.03 0.33 20.74
C TYR A 53 18.27 -0.31 22.11
N GLN A 54 17.20 -0.50 22.85
CA GLN A 54 17.17 -1.28 24.09
C GLN A 54 16.00 -2.27 24.06
N TYR A 55 16.24 -3.44 24.64
CA TYR A 55 15.28 -4.52 24.77
C TYR A 55 14.94 -4.74 26.24
N GLU A 56 13.64 -4.81 26.54
CA GLU A 56 13.14 -5.16 27.87
C GLU A 56 12.10 -6.28 27.81
N ASN A 57 12.28 -7.25 28.68
CA ASN A 57 11.44 -8.43 28.77
C ASN A 57 10.47 -8.37 29.94
N HIS A 58 9.21 -8.69 29.66
CA HIS A 58 8.18 -8.89 30.68
C HIS A 58 7.51 -10.26 30.51
N SER A 59 6.64 -10.61 31.46
CA SER A 59 5.97 -11.91 31.50
C SER A 59 5.01 -12.15 30.32
N SER A 60 4.39 -11.10 29.77
CA SER A 60 3.38 -11.21 28.70
C SER A 60 3.74 -10.51 27.38
N TYR A 61 4.78 -9.69 27.40
CA TYR A 61 5.24 -8.92 26.24
C TYR A 61 6.73 -8.57 26.36
N SER A 62 7.35 -8.23 25.24
CA SER A 62 8.70 -7.69 25.18
C SER A 62 8.69 -6.39 24.38
N ILE A 63 9.47 -5.42 24.84
CA ILE A 63 9.53 -4.07 24.26
C ILE A 63 10.91 -3.85 23.65
N PHE A 64 10.92 -3.43 22.39
CA PHE A 64 12.09 -2.99 21.65
C PHE A 64 11.98 -1.47 21.42
N ALA A 65 12.80 -0.70 22.13
CA ALA A 65 12.79 0.76 22.06
C ALA A 65 13.99 1.28 21.26
N PHE A 66 13.74 2.15 20.28
CA PHE A 66 14.79 2.71 19.42
C PHE A 66 15.12 4.15 19.79
N SER A 67 16.41 4.50 19.74
CA SER A 67 16.90 5.86 19.95
C SER A 67 16.62 6.74 18.73
N GLY A 68 16.19 7.98 18.94
CA GLY A 68 16.14 9.00 17.90
C GLY A 68 17.40 9.86 17.85
N SER A 69 17.68 10.44 16.69
CA SER A 69 18.67 11.49 16.52
C SER A 69 18.11 12.90 16.71
N GLY A 70 18.91 13.77 17.33
CA GLY A 70 18.67 15.21 17.48
C GLY A 70 19.42 16.09 16.48
N THR A 71 20.00 15.54 15.40
CA THR A 71 20.68 16.33 14.35
C THR A 71 19.79 16.50 13.12
N VAL A 72 19.94 17.60 12.38
CA VAL A 72 19.13 17.85 11.16
C VAL A 72 19.54 16.92 10.02
N GLU A 73 20.82 16.56 9.98
CA GLU A 73 21.44 15.68 8.99
C GLU A 73 20.89 14.25 9.05
N ASP A 74 20.28 13.90 10.17
CA ASP A 74 19.63 12.62 10.45
C ASP A 74 18.11 12.64 10.18
N TRP A 75 17.56 13.79 9.77
CA TRP A 75 16.13 13.95 9.48
C TRP A 75 15.87 14.20 7.99
N PHE A 76 16.80 14.83 7.27
CA PHE A 76 16.60 15.20 5.87
C PHE A 76 17.74 14.72 4.96
N SER A 77 17.37 14.15 3.83
CA SER A 77 18.27 13.80 2.72
C SER A 77 18.18 14.83 1.59
N GLY A 78 18.98 14.70 0.53
CA GLY A 78 19.25 15.73 -0.49
C GLY A 78 18.07 16.24 -1.36
N THR A 79 16.82 15.85 -1.10
CA THR A 79 15.62 16.39 -1.76
C THR A 79 14.94 17.49 -0.91
N SER A 80 13.88 18.11 -1.44
CA SER A 80 13.13 19.19 -0.74
C SER A 80 12.55 18.75 0.61
N PHE A 81 12.12 17.49 0.74
CA PHE A 81 11.57 16.93 1.98
C PHE A 81 12.35 15.71 2.52
N GLY A 82 13.50 15.39 1.92
CA GLY A 82 14.34 14.25 2.32
C GLY A 82 13.78 12.86 2.00
N GLU A 83 12.76 12.79 1.15
CA GLU A 83 12.10 11.56 0.70
C GLU A 83 12.94 10.74 -0.28
N THR A 84 12.76 9.42 -0.24
CA THR A 84 13.34 8.47 -1.20
C THR A 84 12.36 7.34 -1.45
N SER A 85 12.40 6.74 -2.64
CA SER A 85 11.65 5.50 -2.90
C SER A 85 12.21 4.39 -2.01
N ILE A 86 11.34 3.54 -1.44
CA ILE A 86 11.82 2.45 -0.58
C ILE A 86 12.67 1.47 -1.42
N GLY A 87 14.00 1.61 -1.31
CA GLY A 87 14.98 1.11 -2.28
C GLY A 87 15.23 -0.40 -2.25
N LEU A 88 14.47 -1.17 -1.46
CA LEU A 88 14.72 -2.59 -1.27
C LEU A 88 13.44 -3.38 -1.58
N LYS A 89 13.11 -3.47 -2.88
CA LYS A 89 11.91 -4.18 -3.39
C LYS A 89 11.74 -5.58 -2.80
N LYS A 90 12.82 -6.25 -2.40
CA LYS A 90 12.78 -7.56 -1.72
C LYS A 90 12.58 -7.50 -0.20
N LEU A 91 13.00 -6.42 0.48
CA LEU A 91 12.78 -6.27 1.92
C LEU A 91 11.41 -5.72 2.26
N PHE A 92 10.82 -4.89 1.39
CA PHE A 92 9.49 -4.33 1.58
C PHE A 92 8.58 -4.50 0.35
N PRO A 93 8.42 -5.72 -0.23
CA PRO A 93 7.54 -6.00 -1.36
C PRO A 93 6.10 -5.52 -1.19
N SER A 94 5.60 -5.44 0.04
CA SER A 94 4.24 -4.97 0.32
C SER A 94 4.10 -3.44 0.28
N LEU A 95 5.18 -2.66 0.42
CA LEU A 95 5.12 -1.19 0.45
C LEU A 95 5.07 -0.56 -0.95
N LYS A 96 4.00 -0.89 -1.68
CA LYS A 96 3.67 -0.37 -3.02
C LYS A 96 2.15 -0.35 -3.23
N SER A 97 1.64 0.43 -4.17
CA SER A 97 0.31 0.19 -4.76
C SER A 97 0.46 -0.94 -5.78
N ILE A 98 -0.36 -1.99 -5.66
CA ILE A 98 -0.19 -3.19 -6.49
C ILE A 98 -0.64 -2.90 -7.91
N GLY A 99 -1.85 -2.39 -8.07
CA GLY A 99 -2.49 -2.07 -9.34
C GLY A 99 -1.75 -0.98 -10.10
N ASN A 100 -1.51 0.17 -9.45
CA ASN A 100 -0.77 1.29 -10.08
C ASN A 100 0.72 0.95 -10.29
N ASN A 101 1.24 -0.06 -9.59
CA ASN A 101 2.66 -0.46 -9.60
C ASN A 101 3.61 0.68 -9.16
N GLU A 102 3.16 1.47 -8.21
CA GLU A 102 3.89 2.60 -7.65
C GLU A 102 4.49 2.23 -6.28
N ILE A 103 5.77 2.50 -6.09
CA ILE A 103 6.50 2.15 -4.87
C ILE A 103 6.30 3.26 -3.83
N ALA A 104 6.16 2.89 -2.55
CA ALA A 104 6.05 3.88 -1.49
C ALA A 104 7.33 4.73 -1.36
N GLN A 105 7.16 6.01 -1.09
CA GLN A 105 8.24 6.91 -0.72
C GLN A 105 8.28 7.08 0.79
N VAL A 106 9.48 7.15 1.35
CA VAL A 106 9.75 7.23 2.79
C VAL A 106 10.85 8.24 3.08
N ASN A 107 10.99 8.65 4.34
CA ASN A 107 12.10 9.52 4.73
C ASN A 107 13.43 8.75 4.59
N GLY A 108 14.33 9.26 3.76
CA GLY A 108 15.57 8.56 3.42
C GLY A 108 16.54 8.42 4.59
N LYS A 109 16.56 9.39 5.52
CA LYS A 109 17.47 9.35 6.67
C LYS A 109 17.00 8.39 7.75
N PHE A 110 15.71 8.39 8.07
CA PHE A 110 15.14 7.41 8.99
C PHE A 110 15.25 5.98 8.43
N PHE A 111 15.08 5.82 7.12
CA PHE A 111 15.30 4.53 6.48
C PHE A 111 16.77 4.09 6.53
N GLN A 112 17.71 5.01 6.30
CA GLN A 112 19.14 4.76 6.43
C GLN A 112 19.52 4.33 7.85
N GLN A 113 18.97 4.97 8.89
CA GLN A 113 19.23 4.60 10.28
C GLN A 113 18.80 3.17 10.61
N LEU A 114 17.64 2.73 10.09
CA LEU A 114 17.26 1.31 10.21
C LEU A 114 18.28 0.41 9.51
N GLN A 115 18.68 0.76 8.29
CA GLN A 115 19.66 -0.05 7.56
C GLN A 115 21.00 -0.12 8.29
N ASP A 116 21.46 0.97 8.87
CA ASP A 116 22.72 1.03 9.60
C ASP A 116 22.62 0.23 10.91
N LEU A 117 21.49 0.32 11.63
CA LEU A 117 21.20 -0.54 12.78
C LEU A 117 21.28 -2.04 12.40
N LEU A 118 20.74 -2.41 11.23
CA LEU A 118 20.80 -3.79 10.75
C LEU A 118 22.21 -4.23 10.32
N LYS A 119 23.06 -3.29 9.84
CA LYS A 119 24.46 -3.57 9.43
C LYS A 119 25.43 -3.62 10.60
N GLU A 120 25.30 -2.72 11.58
CA GLU A 120 26.19 -2.64 12.75
C GLU A 120 26.14 -3.92 13.59
N GLU A 121 25.01 -4.64 13.55
CA GLU A 121 24.86 -5.93 14.23
C GLU A 121 25.41 -7.13 13.44
N THR A 122 25.75 -6.97 12.16
CA THR A 122 26.41 -8.01 11.35
C THR A 122 27.93 -7.80 11.40
N LEU A 123 28.61 -8.32 12.43
CA LEU A 123 30.08 -8.39 12.49
C LEU A 123 30.60 -9.31 11.37
N ASN A 124 30.76 -8.81 10.14
CA ASN A 124 31.67 -9.31 9.10
C ASN A 124 31.82 -8.26 8.00
N GLU A 125 33.07 -7.91 7.69
CA GLU A 125 33.46 -6.94 6.66
C GLU A 125 33.01 -7.42 5.25
N GLU A 126 32.69 -6.46 4.37
CA GLU A 126 32.24 -6.59 2.96
C GLU A 126 30.76 -6.94 2.65
N PHE A 127 29.78 -6.58 3.50
CA PHE A 127 28.36 -6.62 3.08
C PHE A 127 27.88 -5.30 2.46
N GLN A 128 27.75 -5.24 1.13
CA GLN A 128 27.05 -4.16 0.43
C GLN A 128 25.55 -4.49 0.30
N LEU A 129 24.71 -3.62 0.87
CA LEU A 129 23.25 -3.69 0.70
C LEU A 129 22.91 -3.48 -0.78
N SER A 130 22.41 -4.52 -1.43
CA SER A 130 21.93 -4.46 -2.82
C SER A 130 20.41 -4.63 -2.88
N ASN A 131 19.79 -4.17 -3.97
CA ASN A 131 18.35 -4.38 -4.23
C ASN A 131 17.95 -5.87 -4.26
N GLU A 132 18.93 -6.77 -4.36
CA GLU A 132 18.73 -8.21 -4.41
C GLU A 132 18.91 -8.92 -3.06
N THR A 133 19.40 -8.20 -2.05
CA THR A 133 19.66 -8.71 -0.71
C THR A 133 18.38 -9.29 -0.11
N ARG A 134 18.43 -10.55 0.31
CA ARG A 134 17.35 -11.18 1.06
C ARG A 134 17.49 -10.80 2.53
N TRP A 135 16.35 -10.68 3.19
CA TRP A 135 16.30 -10.43 4.63
C TRP A 135 17.12 -11.45 5.45
N GLU A 136 17.07 -12.72 5.05
CA GLU A 136 17.81 -13.82 5.70
C GLU A 136 19.33 -13.56 5.75
N ASP A 137 19.85 -12.74 4.83
CA ASP A 137 21.26 -12.38 4.74
C ASP A 137 21.62 -11.18 5.62
N LEU A 138 20.71 -10.20 5.79
CA LEU A 138 20.91 -9.02 6.66
C LEU A 138 20.91 -9.32 8.15
N LEU A 139 20.34 -10.46 8.52
CA LEU A 139 20.13 -10.85 9.90
C LEU A 139 21.06 -11.99 10.36
N LYS A 140 22.09 -12.33 9.59
CA LYS A 140 23.08 -13.31 10.04
C LYS A 140 23.92 -12.69 11.15
N ASN A 141 23.68 -13.11 12.39
CA ASN A 141 24.44 -12.75 13.62
C ASN A 141 24.01 -11.44 14.32
N SER A 142 22.77 -10.99 14.13
CA SER A 142 22.24 -9.80 14.79
C SER A 142 21.65 -10.11 16.17
N LYS A 143 22.02 -9.34 17.20
CA LYS A 143 21.48 -9.47 18.57
C LYS A 143 19.96 -9.22 18.59
N LEU A 144 19.50 -8.22 17.83
CA LEU A 144 18.08 -7.91 17.70
C LEU A 144 17.28 -9.10 17.18
N ARG A 145 17.81 -9.85 16.20
CA ARG A 145 17.14 -11.05 15.68
C ARG A 145 16.96 -12.10 16.75
N ASP A 146 18.02 -12.37 17.51
CA ASP A 146 18.01 -13.45 18.49
C ASP A 146 17.00 -13.12 19.60
N GLU A 147 16.96 -11.87 20.05
CA GLU A 147 15.95 -11.38 21.00
C GLU A 147 14.52 -11.44 20.43
N VAL A 148 14.31 -11.07 19.16
CA VAL A 148 13.01 -11.20 18.49
C VAL A 148 12.61 -12.67 18.37
N ARG A 149 13.53 -13.56 17.99
CA ARG A 149 13.27 -15.00 17.84
C ARG A 149 12.94 -15.65 19.18
N GLU A 150 13.70 -15.32 20.23
CA GLU A 150 13.43 -15.76 21.59
C GLU A 150 12.01 -15.34 22.00
N THR A 151 11.68 -14.06 21.81
CA THR A 151 10.35 -13.52 22.13
C THR A 151 9.23 -14.25 21.40
N VAL A 152 9.42 -14.53 20.10
CA VAL A 152 8.48 -15.32 19.28
C VAL A 152 8.36 -16.75 19.82
N SER A 153 9.48 -17.40 20.16
CA SER A 153 9.49 -18.78 20.65
C SER A 153 8.77 -18.95 21.99
N GLU A 154 8.77 -17.89 22.82
CA GLU A 154 8.09 -17.84 24.10
C GLU A 154 6.64 -17.33 23.99
N ASN A 155 6.13 -17.11 22.76
CA ASN A 155 4.77 -16.65 22.49
C ASN A 155 4.41 -15.34 23.23
N ARG A 156 5.40 -14.46 23.43
CA ARG A 156 5.21 -13.15 24.03
C ARG A 156 4.78 -12.14 22.97
N LYS A 157 3.95 -11.16 23.35
CA LYS A 157 3.60 -10.05 22.44
C LYS A 157 4.82 -9.17 22.19
N ILE A 158 5.07 -8.82 20.93
CA ILE A 158 6.17 -7.92 20.56
C ILE A 158 5.64 -6.49 20.45
N VAL A 159 6.35 -5.56 21.08
CA VAL A 159 6.07 -4.12 21.02
C VAL A 159 7.33 -3.41 20.55
N PHE A 160 7.26 -2.76 19.40
CA PHE A 160 8.29 -1.81 18.95
C PHE A 160 7.86 -0.41 19.37
N THR A 161 8.79 0.38 19.91
CA THR A 161 8.49 1.72 20.42
C THR A 161 9.60 2.71 20.11
N GLY A 162 9.23 3.98 20.04
CA GLY A 162 10.17 5.06 19.80
C GLY A 162 9.60 6.42 20.14
N TYR A 163 10.46 7.28 20.66
CA TYR A 163 10.15 8.67 20.94
C TYR A 163 10.82 9.55 19.87
N SER A 164 10.11 10.57 19.38
CA SER A 164 10.62 11.47 18.33
C SER A 164 11.11 10.69 17.09
N SER A 165 12.32 10.94 16.60
CA SER A 165 12.96 10.23 15.47
C SER A 165 13.29 8.75 15.72
N GLY A 166 13.16 8.25 16.96
CA GLY A 166 13.16 6.79 17.21
C GLY A 166 11.86 6.11 16.76
N GLY A 167 10.76 6.87 16.68
CA GLY A 167 9.46 6.39 16.21
C GLY A 167 9.47 5.83 14.78
N PRO A 168 10.03 6.56 13.78
CA PRO A 168 10.23 6.04 12.43
C PRO A 168 10.99 4.72 12.36
N ILE A 169 12.03 4.55 13.17
CA ILE A 169 12.81 3.30 13.23
C ILE A 169 11.94 2.16 13.75
N ALA A 170 11.17 2.40 14.83
CA ALA A 170 10.20 1.45 15.37
C ALA A 170 9.14 1.05 14.33
N ILE A 171 8.64 2.02 13.55
CA ILE A 171 7.69 1.79 12.47
C ILE A 171 8.27 0.84 11.43
N PHE A 172 9.47 1.13 10.91
CA PHE A 172 10.08 0.25 9.92
C PHE A 172 10.39 -1.14 10.46
N ALA A 173 10.92 -1.24 11.69
CA ALA A 173 11.18 -2.51 12.36
C ALA A 173 9.89 -3.36 12.49
N THR A 174 8.77 -2.72 12.82
CA THR A 174 7.46 -3.38 12.89
C THR A 174 7.02 -3.93 11.54
N ILE A 175 7.10 -3.12 10.48
CA ILE A 175 6.70 -3.54 9.13
C ILE A 175 7.55 -4.72 8.66
N LEU A 176 8.85 -4.63 8.92
CA LEU A 176 9.81 -5.66 8.59
C LEU A 176 9.48 -6.98 9.30
N PHE A 177 9.15 -6.91 10.60
CA PHE A 177 8.68 -8.06 11.36
C PHE A 177 7.38 -8.66 10.80
N LEU A 178 6.37 -7.84 10.55
CA LEU A 178 5.04 -8.26 10.06
C LEU A 178 5.11 -8.93 8.68
N GLN A 179 6.05 -8.50 7.83
CA GLN A 179 6.17 -9.10 6.51
C GLN A 179 6.76 -10.52 6.54
N GLN A 180 7.59 -10.81 7.54
CA GLN A 180 8.28 -12.09 7.68
C GLN A 180 7.50 -13.08 8.55
N ASN A 181 6.80 -12.56 9.54
CA ASN A 181 6.12 -13.34 10.55
C ASN A 181 4.61 -13.17 10.38
N ARG A 182 3.85 -14.26 10.48
CA ARG A 182 2.39 -14.20 10.52
C ARG A 182 1.84 -13.82 11.90
N ILE A 183 2.71 -13.32 12.78
CA ILE A 183 2.40 -13.00 14.17
C ILE A 183 2.22 -11.48 14.27
N PRO A 184 1.20 -10.99 14.98
CA PRO A 184 1.02 -9.56 15.19
C PRO A 184 2.13 -8.99 16.09
N ALA A 185 2.68 -7.84 15.70
CA ALA A 185 3.49 -6.98 16.55
C ALA A 185 2.82 -5.62 16.66
N LEU A 186 2.97 -4.96 17.81
CA LEU A 186 2.45 -3.62 18.04
C LEU A 186 3.56 -2.59 17.83
N CYS A 187 3.22 -1.44 17.26
CA CYS A 187 4.10 -0.28 17.17
C CYS A 187 3.46 0.88 17.95
N VAL A 188 4.18 1.40 18.95
CA VAL A 188 3.73 2.54 19.75
C VAL A 188 4.74 3.67 19.63
N THR A 189 4.33 4.83 19.16
CA THR A 189 5.26 5.96 19.01
C THR A 189 4.77 7.20 19.74
N PHE A 190 5.70 8.03 20.22
CA PHE A 190 5.41 9.23 21.00
C PHE A 190 6.06 10.45 20.34
N GLY A 191 5.24 11.41 19.89
CA GLY A 191 5.74 12.61 19.21
C GLY A 191 6.56 12.31 17.95
N SER A 192 6.26 11.20 17.27
CA SER A 192 6.99 10.77 16.08
C SER A 192 6.70 11.68 14.89
N PRO A 193 7.71 12.05 14.07
CA PRO A 193 7.47 12.61 12.75
C PRO A 193 6.76 11.61 11.84
N LEU A 194 6.16 12.13 10.76
CA LEU A 194 5.63 11.31 9.67
C LEU A 194 6.76 10.51 9.00
N VAL A 195 6.43 9.42 8.29
CA VAL A 195 7.46 8.48 7.79
C VAL A 195 7.39 8.29 6.28
N GLY A 196 6.19 8.10 5.73
CA GLY A 196 6.00 7.74 4.33
C GLY A 196 4.88 8.52 3.66
N ASN A 197 4.81 8.39 2.33
CA ASN A 197 3.78 9.03 1.52
C ASN A 197 2.43 8.31 1.61
N HIS A 198 1.44 8.75 0.84
CA HIS A 198 0.10 8.14 0.85
C HIS A 198 0.11 6.64 0.49
N ILE A 199 1.01 6.21 -0.42
CA ILE A 199 1.17 4.80 -0.81
C ILE A 199 1.63 3.95 0.38
N PHE A 200 2.50 4.50 1.24
CA PHE A 200 2.95 3.81 2.46
C PHE A 200 1.77 3.47 3.37
N GLY A 201 0.90 4.45 3.66
CA GLY A 201 -0.30 4.23 4.46
C GLY A 201 -1.33 3.33 3.80
N HIS A 202 -1.53 3.49 2.48
CA HIS A 202 -2.40 2.63 1.67
C HIS A 202 -1.96 1.16 1.74
N ALA A 203 -0.66 0.89 1.55
CA ALA A 203 -0.12 -0.46 1.64
C ALA A 203 -0.35 -1.11 3.01
N LEU A 204 -0.15 -0.35 4.10
CA LEU A 204 -0.38 -0.86 5.45
C LEU A 204 -1.85 -1.16 5.74
N ARG A 205 -2.80 -0.39 5.17
CA ARG A 205 -4.23 -0.69 5.29
C ARG A 205 -4.61 -1.91 4.45
N ARG A 206 -4.12 -1.99 3.21
CA ARG A 206 -4.34 -3.15 2.33
C ARG A 206 -3.91 -4.47 2.96
N GLU A 207 -2.73 -4.51 3.59
CA GLU A 207 -2.24 -5.71 4.29
C GLU A 207 -2.90 -5.94 5.68
N ASN A 208 -3.84 -5.07 6.08
CA ASN A 208 -4.47 -5.03 7.40
C ASN A 208 -3.46 -4.88 8.57
N TRP A 209 -2.38 -4.13 8.32
CA TRP A 209 -1.33 -3.85 9.29
C TRP A 209 -1.50 -2.50 9.99
N ALA A 210 -2.20 -1.54 9.40
CA ALA A 210 -2.37 -0.19 9.95
C ALA A 210 -2.94 -0.19 11.39
N GLN A 211 -3.77 -1.16 11.75
CA GLN A 211 -4.33 -1.34 13.09
C GLN A 211 -3.27 -1.58 14.19
N TYR A 212 -2.07 -2.02 13.83
CA TYR A 212 -0.99 -2.31 14.78
C TYR A 212 -0.17 -1.07 15.16
N PHE A 213 -0.38 0.06 14.48
CA PHE A 213 0.38 1.29 14.69
C PHE A 213 -0.46 2.29 15.48
N VAL A 214 0.06 2.72 16.64
CA VAL A 214 -0.56 3.71 17.51
C VAL A 214 0.41 4.85 17.76
N HIS A 215 0.01 6.06 17.41
CA HIS A 215 0.82 7.27 17.48
C HIS A 215 0.24 8.24 18.50
N PHE A 216 0.89 8.38 19.65
CA PHE A 216 0.53 9.39 20.65
C PHE A 216 1.12 10.74 20.28
N VAL A 217 0.26 11.76 20.25
CA VAL A 217 0.61 13.11 19.85
C VAL A 217 0.00 14.11 20.81
N MET A 218 0.83 14.92 21.49
CA MET A 218 0.31 16.08 22.22
C MET A 218 -0.26 17.11 21.22
N ARG A 219 -1.35 17.77 21.61
CA ARG A 219 -2.12 18.68 20.75
C ARG A 219 -1.24 19.68 20.00
N TYR A 220 -0.28 20.30 20.68
CA TYR A 220 0.61 21.31 20.14
C TYR A 220 2.03 20.77 19.85
N ASP A 221 2.30 19.48 19.93
CA ASP A 221 3.65 18.98 19.61
C ASP A 221 4.04 19.33 18.15
N ILE A 222 5.09 20.09 17.95
CA ILE A 222 5.49 20.50 16.59
C ILE A 222 6.17 19.36 15.81
N ILE A 223 6.75 18.37 16.48
CA ILE A 223 7.60 17.35 15.86
C ILE A 223 6.87 16.48 14.82
N PRO A 224 5.64 15.99 15.08
CA PRO A 224 4.84 15.29 14.08
C PRO A 224 4.54 16.09 12.80
N ARG A 225 4.76 17.41 12.81
CA ARG A 225 4.47 18.33 11.70
C ARG A 225 5.71 18.75 10.93
N VAL A 226 6.93 18.52 11.45
CA VAL A 226 8.19 19.03 10.87
C VAL A 226 8.37 18.65 9.41
N LEU A 227 8.08 17.39 9.04
CA LEU A 227 8.27 16.92 7.66
C LEU A 227 7.19 17.44 6.68
N LEU A 228 6.17 18.17 7.14
CA LEU A 228 5.20 18.80 6.25
C LEU A 228 5.74 20.07 5.59
N ALA A 229 6.94 20.52 5.97
CA ALA A 229 7.62 21.69 5.44
C ALA A 229 8.97 21.33 4.80
N PRO A 230 9.40 22.07 3.76
CA PRO A 230 10.64 21.80 3.06
C PRO A 230 11.84 22.22 3.89
N ILE A 231 12.94 21.45 3.82
CA ILE A 231 14.14 21.71 4.63
C ILE A 231 14.79 23.06 4.32
N SER A 232 14.64 23.57 3.10
CA SER A 232 15.18 24.86 2.67
C SER A 232 14.62 26.04 3.47
N SER A 233 13.42 25.90 4.03
CA SER A 233 12.77 26.98 4.81
C SER A 233 13.09 26.95 6.30
N MET A 234 13.77 25.92 6.82
CA MET A 234 13.85 25.71 8.28
C MET A 234 15.18 25.15 8.77
N ARG A 235 16.18 25.02 7.90
CA ARG A 235 17.42 24.29 8.22
C ARG A 235 18.15 24.89 9.41
N GLU A 236 18.40 26.19 9.41
CA GLU A 236 19.19 26.87 10.44
C GLU A 236 18.47 26.86 11.80
N GLU A 237 17.15 26.98 11.75
CA GLU A 237 16.32 27.04 12.92
C GLU A 237 16.09 25.65 13.53
N LEU A 238 15.91 24.60 12.71
CA LEU A 238 15.85 23.21 13.18
C LEU A 238 17.17 22.76 13.82
N GLN A 239 18.32 23.20 13.29
CA GLN A 239 19.63 22.95 13.93
C GLN A 239 19.71 23.54 15.34
N THR A 240 18.98 24.63 15.60
CA THR A 240 18.93 25.26 16.92
C THR A 240 18.02 24.50 17.89
N ILE A 241 16.98 23.84 17.38
CA ILE A 241 15.86 23.27 18.14
C ILE A 241 15.99 21.76 18.37
N LEU A 242 16.37 20.96 17.36
CA LEU A 242 16.48 19.49 17.49
C LEU A 242 17.48 19.05 18.58
N PRO A 243 18.62 19.73 18.81
CA PRO A 243 19.50 19.41 19.93
C PRO A 243 18.92 19.72 21.32
N CYS A 244 17.73 20.34 21.39
CA CYS A 244 17.11 20.82 22.63
C CYS A 244 16.09 19.85 23.25
N PHE A 245 16.14 18.56 22.91
CA PHE A 245 15.42 17.54 23.68
C PHE A 245 15.96 17.34 25.12
N ASP A 246 16.89 18.20 25.55
CA ASP A 246 17.26 18.45 26.94
C ASP A 246 16.40 19.61 27.53
N ARG A 247 15.59 19.27 28.55
CA ARG A 247 14.57 20.12 29.21
C ARG A 247 15.11 21.48 29.67
N ASN A 248 16.39 21.55 30.07
CA ASN A 248 16.99 22.76 30.62
C ASN A 248 17.45 23.77 29.54
N LYS A 249 17.68 23.32 28.31
CA LYS A 249 18.12 24.19 27.19
C LYS A 249 16.94 24.72 26.36
N LEU A 250 15.80 24.04 26.42
CA LEU A 250 14.64 24.34 25.59
C LEU A 250 13.91 25.64 26.01
N GLU A 251 13.90 25.99 27.30
CA GLU A 251 13.10 27.13 27.77
C GLU A 251 13.59 28.50 27.25
N SER A 252 14.90 28.70 27.17
CA SER A 252 15.48 29.94 26.65
C SER A 252 15.44 30.02 25.12
N LYS A 253 15.60 28.88 24.45
CA LYS A 253 15.60 28.79 22.97
C LYS A 253 14.23 28.74 22.34
N ALA A 254 13.22 28.15 22.99
CA ALA A 254 11.85 28.08 22.44
C ALA A 254 11.19 29.47 22.29
N ARG A 255 11.71 30.48 23.01
CA ARG A 255 11.30 31.90 22.90
C ARG A 255 12.11 32.71 21.89
N SER A 256 13.05 32.08 21.17
CA SER A 256 13.89 32.79 20.21
C SER A 256 13.11 33.15 18.94
N PRO A 257 13.51 34.20 18.22
CA PRO A 257 12.93 34.53 16.91
C PRO A 257 13.01 33.38 15.91
N GLU A 258 14.11 32.63 15.92
CA GLU A 258 14.36 31.48 15.04
C GLU A 258 13.33 30.37 15.28
N ALA A 259 13.02 30.06 16.55
CA ALA A 259 11.99 29.08 16.91
C ALA A 259 10.60 29.53 16.44
N PHE A 260 10.30 30.82 16.53
CA PHE A 260 9.05 31.39 16.04
C PHE A 260 8.93 31.32 14.51
N TYR A 261 9.99 31.66 13.77
CA TYR A 261 9.98 31.58 12.30
C TYR A 261 9.86 30.13 11.82
N SER A 262 10.61 29.20 12.42
CA SER A 262 10.43 27.75 12.22
C SER A 262 8.98 27.33 12.36
N PHE A 263 8.37 27.69 13.50
CA PHE A 263 6.99 27.34 13.77
C PHE A 263 6.05 27.88 12.68
N CYS A 264 6.22 29.13 12.27
CA CYS A 264 5.41 29.74 11.22
C CYS A 264 5.57 29.02 9.88
N ASP A 265 6.81 28.68 9.50
CA ASP A 265 7.09 27.99 8.23
C ASP A 265 6.56 26.54 8.24
N ILE A 266 6.74 25.80 9.34
CA ILE A 266 6.15 24.46 9.53
C ILE A 266 4.63 24.53 9.35
N MET A 267 3.98 25.41 10.10
CA MET A 267 2.52 25.47 10.12
C MET A 267 1.94 26.01 8.82
N ARG A 268 2.62 26.96 8.15
CA ARG A 268 2.19 27.45 6.83
C ARG A 268 2.20 26.33 5.80
N ASN A 269 3.27 25.55 5.73
CA ASN A 269 3.36 24.45 4.78
C ASN A 269 2.41 23.29 5.15
N ALA A 270 2.31 22.93 6.43
CA ALA A 270 1.33 21.94 6.90
C ALA A 270 -0.11 22.32 6.52
N LEU A 271 -0.48 23.59 6.70
CA LEU A 271 -1.78 24.11 6.29
C LEU A 271 -1.96 24.08 4.77
N SER A 272 -0.92 24.41 3.98
CA SER A 272 -0.96 24.30 2.52
C SER A 272 -1.21 22.87 2.05
N VAL A 273 -0.50 21.89 2.62
CA VAL A 273 -0.67 20.46 2.32
C VAL A 273 -2.08 19.99 2.69
N ALA A 274 -2.55 20.34 3.89
CA ALA A 274 -3.89 19.98 4.34
C ALA A 274 -5.00 20.62 3.49
N ASN A 275 -4.85 21.89 3.10
CA ASN A 275 -5.81 22.56 2.22
C ASN A 275 -5.84 21.96 0.82
N TYR A 276 -4.67 21.68 0.24
CA TYR A 276 -4.58 21.00 -1.05
C TYR A 276 -5.29 19.64 -1.00
N THR A 277 -5.05 18.87 0.05
CA THR A 277 -5.66 17.56 0.28
C THR A 277 -7.18 17.66 0.47
N ALA A 278 -7.67 18.65 1.23
CA ALA A 278 -9.11 18.91 1.38
C ALA A 278 -9.77 19.28 0.04
N CYS A 279 -9.09 20.07 -0.79
CA CYS A 279 -9.54 20.42 -2.13
C CYS A 279 -9.64 19.20 -3.06
N SER A 280 -8.70 18.24 -2.97
CA SER A 280 -8.77 17.02 -3.79
C SER A 280 -9.98 16.14 -3.45
N PHE A 281 -10.44 16.09 -2.19
CA PHE A 281 -11.64 15.31 -1.83
C PHE A 281 -12.92 15.82 -2.47
N MET A 282 -13.02 17.13 -2.66
CA MET A 282 -14.20 17.75 -3.24
C MET A 282 -14.29 17.55 -4.77
N GLY A 283 -13.35 16.80 -5.36
CA GLY A 283 -13.38 16.42 -6.76
C GLY A 283 -13.27 17.62 -7.68
N ILE A 284 -12.27 18.49 -7.46
CA ILE A 284 -12.00 19.61 -8.36
C ILE A 284 -11.65 19.03 -9.75
N THR A 285 -12.59 19.14 -10.69
CA THR A 285 -12.48 18.58 -12.05
C THR A 285 -11.69 19.46 -13.02
N ASN A 286 -11.21 20.63 -12.58
CA ASN A 286 -10.43 21.54 -13.42
C ASN A 286 -8.91 21.27 -13.29
N SER A 287 -8.13 21.82 -14.22
CA SER A 287 -6.66 21.63 -14.26
C SER A 287 -5.90 22.37 -13.16
N LEU A 288 -6.56 23.15 -12.29
CA LEU A 288 -5.88 23.98 -11.28
C LEU A 288 -5.01 23.18 -10.31
N PRO A 289 -5.42 22.01 -9.78
CA PRO A 289 -4.56 21.23 -8.90
C PRO A 289 -3.25 20.81 -9.58
N GLN A 290 -3.30 20.42 -10.86
CA GLN A 290 -2.11 20.05 -11.66
C GLN A 290 -1.20 21.26 -11.92
N ILE A 291 -1.80 22.42 -12.20
CA ILE A 291 -1.07 23.68 -12.36
C ILE A 291 -0.39 24.07 -11.04
N ILE A 292 -1.09 24.00 -9.91
CA ILE A 292 -0.53 24.34 -8.59
C ILE A 292 0.65 23.43 -8.25
N THR A 293 0.55 22.12 -8.48
CA THR A 293 1.65 21.17 -8.25
C THR A 293 2.83 21.37 -9.18
N SER A 294 2.69 22.12 -10.28
CA SER A 294 3.83 22.49 -11.13
C SER A 294 4.64 23.68 -10.58
N PHE A 295 4.10 24.43 -9.63
CA PHE A 295 4.73 25.61 -9.03
C PHE A 295 5.08 25.45 -7.55
N ILE A 296 4.38 24.56 -6.85
CA ILE A 296 4.50 24.37 -5.40
C ILE A 296 4.78 22.90 -5.13
N ASP A 297 5.94 22.63 -4.53
CA ASP A 297 6.26 21.33 -3.98
C ASP A 297 5.52 21.15 -2.65
N PHE A 298 4.65 20.15 -2.58
CA PHE A 298 3.98 19.76 -1.34
C PHE A 298 4.72 18.59 -0.70
N SER A 299 4.77 18.58 0.63
CA SER A 299 5.33 17.44 1.36
C SER A 299 4.61 16.15 0.97
N PRO A 300 5.34 15.08 0.64
CA PRO A 300 4.74 13.80 0.27
C PRO A 300 4.21 13.04 1.49
N TYR A 301 4.70 13.34 2.70
CA TYR A 301 4.44 12.54 3.89
C TYR A 301 2.98 12.62 4.34
N ARG A 302 2.42 11.47 4.73
CA ARG A 302 1.02 11.35 5.18
C ARG A 302 0.93 10.53 6.48
N PRO A 303 -0.09 10.81 7.31
CA PRO A 303 -0.39 9.95 8.46
C PRO A 303 -0.85 8.55 8.05
N PHE A 304 -0.70 7.59 8.96
CA PHE A 304 -1.24 6.24 8.83
C PHE A 304 -1.42 5.64 10.24
N GLY A 305 -2.15 4.54 10.36
CA GLY A 305 -2.43 3.92 11.66
C GLY A 305 -3.37 4.76 12.52
N THR A 306 -3.40 4.46 13.82
CA THR A 306 -4.28 5.14 14.79
C THR A 306 -3.52 6.25 15.49
N TYR A 307 -4.01 7.47 15.43
CA TYR A 307 -3.47 8.61 16.18
C TYR A 307 -4.28 8.85 17.46
N VAL A 308 -3.59 9.09 18.56
CA VAL A 308 -4.15 9.45 19.87
C VAL A 308 -3.69 10.86 20.21
N PHE A 309 -4.61 11.83 20.06
CA PHE A 309 -4.36 13.23 20.39
C PHE A 309 -4.61 13.46 21.88
N CYS A 310 -3.57 13.90 22.59
CA CYS A 310 -3.61 14.16 24.02
C CYS A 310 -3.74 15.67 24.27
N THR A 311 -4.68 16.08 25.11
CA THR A 311 -4.94 17.51 25.40
C THR A 311 -4.05 18.07 26.52
N GLY A 312 -3.44 17.19 27.32
CA GLY A 312 -2.68 17.58 28.52
C GLY A 312 -3.53 17.68 29.79
N GLU A 313 -4.85 17.49 29.68
CA GLU A 313 -5.82 17.63 30.78
C GLU A 313 -6.44 16.30 31.23
N GLY A 314 -6.03 15.16 30.65
CA GLY A 314 -6.68 13.86 30.94
C GLY A 314 -7.25 13.19 29.71
N ARG A 315 -7.89 13.99 28.84
CA ARG A 315 -8.67 13.48 27.73
C ARG A 315 -7.85 13.16 26.50
N MET A 316 -8.23 12.07 25.84
CA MET A 316 -7.61 11.59 24.62
C MET A 316 -8.63 11.42 23.51
N PHE A 317 -8.21 11.73 22.29
CA PHE A 317 -9.04 11.64 21.08
C PHE A 317 -8.40 10.74 20.04
N THR A 318 -9.13 9.76 19.51
CA THR A 318 -8.62 8.84 18.49
C THR A 318 -9.10 9.20 17.09
N LEU A 319 -8.22 9.03 16.10
CA LEU A 319 -8.51 9.09 14.66
C LEU A 319 -7.71 8.01 13.93
N LYS A 320 -8.26 7.47 12.84
CA LYS A 320 -7.63 6.45 11.98
C LYS A 320 -7.54 6.89 10.52
N ASN A 321 -8.48 7.71 10.08
CA ASN A 321 -8.55 8.27 8.74
C ASN A 321 -7.34 9.20 8.54
N PRO A 322 -6.42 8.86 7.62
CA PRO A 322 -5.15 9.56 7.45
C PRO A 322 -5.35 11.03 7.06
N ASP A 323 -6.41 11.30 6.31
CA ASP A 323 -6.75 12.62 5.83
C ASP A 323 -7.31 13.49 6.94
N ALA A 324 -8.19 12.93 7.78
CA ALA A 324 -8.69 13.60 8.97
C ALA A 324 -7.56 13.92 9.97
N ILE A 325 -6.63 12.98 10.16
CA ILE A 325 -5.43 13.18 10.99
C ILE A 325 -4.59 14.35 10.45
N LEU A 326 -4.37 14.41 9.12
CA LEU A 326 -3.63 15.49 8.48
C LEU A 326 -4.31 16.85 8.70
N GLN A 327 -5.64 16.91 8.59
CA GLN A 327 -6.39 18.14 8.90
C GLN A 327 -6.18 18.56 10.36
N LEU A 328 -6.26 17.62 11.30
CA LEU A 328 -6.10 17.93 12.72
C LEU A 328 -4.66 18.36 13.06
N LEU A 329 -3.64 17.70 12.49
CA LEU A 329 -2.23 18.06 12.66
C LEU A 329 -1.93 19.50 12.21
N SER A 330 -2.60 19.98 11.15
CA SER A 330 -2.43 21.32 10.60
C SER A 330 -3.27 22.40 11.31
N CYS A 331 -4.43 22.04 11.86
CA CYS A 331 -5.40 22.98 12.42
C CYS A 331 -5.34 23.12 13.95
N SER A 332 -4.60 22.26 14.66
CA SER A 332 -4.59 22.23 16.14
C SER A 332 -3.95 23.47 16.80
N PHE A 333 -3.22 24.29 16.03
CA PHE A 333 -2.53 25.49 16.48
C PHE A 333 -3.30 26.75 16.11
N ARG A 334 -4.33 27.09 16.88
CA ARG A 334 -5.02 28.38 16.72
C ARG A 334 -4.86 29.28 17.93
N SER A 335 -4.59 30.54 17.62
CA SER A 335 -4.81 31.67 18.51
C SER A 335 -5.20 32.90 17.69
N ASP A 336 -6.26 33.61 18.08
CA ASP A 336 -6.76 34.78 17.37
C ASP A 336 -6.03 36.08 17.78
N ASN A 337 -4.98 35.99 18.60
CA ASN A 337 -4.19 37.12 19.10
C ASN A 337 -2.69 36.93 18.82
N ALA A 338 -2.03 37.95 18.23
CA ALA A 338 -0.61 37.91 17.85
C ALA A 338 0.35 37.58 19.02
N LYS A 339 0.10 38.11 20.24
CA LYS A 339 0.91 37.76 21.43
C LYS A 339 0.76 36.28 21.79
N ALA A 340 -0.44 35.74 21.59
CA ALA A 340 -0.73 34.36 21.88
C ALA A 340 -0.21 33.40 20.78
N VAL A 341 0.15 33.88 19.58
CA VAL A 341 0.85 33.05 18.57
C VAL A 341 2.28 32.74 19.03
N ILE A 342 3.00 33.71 19.61
CA ILE A 342 4.34 33.48 20.17
C ILE A 342 4.26 32.45 21.32
N ASP A 343 3.26 32.59 22.19
CA ASP A 343 3.04 31.64 23.28
C ASP A 343 2.70 30.23 22.76
N VAL A 344 1.89 30.14 21.69
CA VAL A 344 1.59 28.86 21.01
C VAL A 344 2.85 28.26 20.39
N ALA A 345 3.68 29.06 19.72
CA ALA A 345 4.95 28.60 19.17
C ALA A 345 5.86 28.05 20.28
N CYS A 346 6.03 28.79 21.37
CA CYS A 346 6.81 28.33 22.53
C CYS A 346 6.23 27.04 23.13
N ARG A 347 4.91 26.98 23.30
CA ARG A 347 4.18 25.81 23.82
C ARG A 347 4.39 24.62 22.90
N SER A 348 4.47 24.83 21.59
CA SER A 348 4.59 23.73 20.62
C SER A 348 5.86 22.90 20.79
N PHE A 349 6.97 23.57 21.08
CA PHE A 349 8.24 22.91 21.39
C PHE A 349 8.21 22.28 22.79
N LYS A 350 7.60 22.95 23.77
CA LYS A 350 7.50 22.43 25.15
C LYS A 350 6.65 21.17 25.25
N GLU A 351 5.56 21.08 24.50
CA GLU A 351 4.67 19.91 24.53
C GLU A 351 5.33 18.65 23.98
N HIS A 352 6.36 18.77 23.15
CA HIS A 352 7.15 17.59 22.78
C HIS A 352 7.78 16.93 24.00
N LEU A 353 8.19 17.68 25.02
CA LEU A 353 8.67 17.13 26.31
C LEU A 353 7.53 16.85 27.32
N GLY A 354 6.28 17.13 26.95
CA GLY A 354 5.12 17.13 27.85
C GLY A 354 4.47 15.76 28.06
N TYR A 355 4.86 14.73 27.29
CA TYR A 355 4.28 13.39 27.36
C TYR A 355 4.42 12.73 28.74
N GLU A 356 5.49 13.04 29.48
CA GLU A 356 5.74 12.45 30.80
C GLU A 356 4.61 12.76 31.79
N ASN A 357 4.16 14.02 31.81
CA ASN A 357 3.08 14.45 32.69
C ASN A 357 1.77 13.75 32.29
N GLU A 358 1.49 13.67 30.99
CA GLU A 358 0.27 13.03 30.49
C GLU A 358 0.24 11.53 30.83
N PHE A 359 1.35 10.81 30.65
CA PHE A 359 1.37 9.37 30.91
C PHE A 359 1.49 9.00 32.38
N LYS A 360 2.16 9.81 33.20
CA LYS A 360 2.22 9.57 34.66
C LYS A 360 0.90 9.90 35.33
N ASP A 361 0.33 11.06 35.02
CA ASP A 361 -0.74 11.63 35.81
C ASP A 361 -2.13 11.42 35.20
N ASN A 362 -2.25 11.19 33.89
CA ASN A 362 -3.55 11.29 33.20
C ASN A 362 -3.99 10.01 32.46
N LEU A 363 -3.05 9.18 32.00
CA LEU A 363 -3.38 8.01 31.18
C LEU A 363 -4.31 7.00 31.88
N GLY A 364 -5.46 6.75 31.25
CA GLY A 364 -6.47 5.78 31.69
C GLY A 364 -7.44 6.32 32.75
N LYS A 365 -7.42 7.62 33.06
CA LYS A 365 -8.36 8.27 34.00
C LYS A 365 -9.67 8.69 33.34
N GLU A 366 -9.63 9.13 32.09
CA GLU A 366 -10.80 9.49 31.29
C GLU A 366 -11.02 8.49 30.16
N ASP A 367 -12.28 8.42 29.70
CA ASP A 367 -12.61 7.69 28.48
C ASP A 367 -11.99 8.40 27.27
N VAL A 368 -11.53 7.60 26.31
CA VAL A 368 -11.00 8.02 25.02
C VAL A 368 -12.15 8.24 24.06
N VAL A 369 -12.16 9.40 23.39
CA VAL A 369 -13.23 9.79 22.47
C VAL A 369 -12.82 9.48 21.02
N ASP A 370 -13.65 8.70 20.34
CA ASP A 370 -13.46 8.36 18.93
C ASP A 370 -14.04 9.43 18.01
N LEU A 371 -13.18 10.31 17.46
CA LEU A 371 -13.60 11.45 16.66
C LEU A 371 -14.29 11.07 15.35
N GLU A 372 -14.08 9.85 14.84
CA GLU A 372 -14.72 9.39 13.60
C GLU A 372 -16.19 9.06 13.80
N LEU A 373 -16.57 8.71 15.03
CA LEU A 373 -17.95 8.43 15.41
C LEU A 373 -18.74 9.73 15.61
N LEU A 374 -18.06 10.83 15.95
CA LEU A 374 -18.69 12.13 16.11
C LEU A 374 -19.13 12.70 14.75
N ASP A 375 -20.40 13.05 14.64
CA ASP A 375 -20.90 13.83 13.51
C ASP A 375 -20.65 15.33 13.76
N LEU A 376 -19.45 15.76 13.39
CA LEU A 376 -18.98 17.14 13.52
C LEU A 376 -19.74 18.14 12.63
N GLN A 377 -20.66 17.68 11.78
CA GLN A 377 -21.56 18.57 11.05
C GLN A 377 -22.75 19.00 11.92
N LEU A 378 -23.13 18.23 12.95
CA LEU A 378 -24.31 18.53 13.78
C LEU A 378 -24.28 19.91 14.44
N PRO A 379 -23.16 20.44 14.98
CA PRO A 379 -23.10 21.81 15.51
C PRO A 379 -23.32 22.90 14.44
N LEU A 380 -23.13 22.55 13.15
CA LEU A 380 -23.30 23.47 12.02
C LEU A 380 -24.75 23.51 11.53
N TYR A 381 -25.56 22.52 11.89
CA TYR A 381 -26.98 22.43 11.55
C TYR A 381 -27.83 22.58 12.81
N SER A 382 -28.63 23.63 12.88
CA SER A 382 -29.51 23.88 14.04
C SER A 382 -30.63 22.83 14.10
N GLY A 383 -30.45 21.78 14.91
CA GLY A 383 -31.52 20.91 15.41
C GLY A 383 -31.51 19.48 14.86
N GLY A 384 -31.06 18.52 15.66
CA GLY A 384 -31.26 17.09 15.37
C GLY A 384 -30.48 16.08 16.22
N ALA A 385 -29.50 16.50 17.00
CA ALA A 385 -28.64 15.59 17.77
C ALA A 385 -29.22 15.18 19.14
N SER A 386 -28.92 13.95 19.59
CA SER A 386 -29.11 13.54 20.99
C SER A 386 -28.29 14.42 21.94
N ILE A 387 -28.85 14.78 23.11
CA ILE A 387 -28.24 15.69 24.10
C ILE A 387 -26.82 15.24 24.51
N ASN A 388 -26.56 13.94 24.57
CA ASN A 388 -25.24 13.41 24.96
C ASN A 388 -24.20 13.53 23.83
N GLY A 389 -24.56 13.20 22.59
CA GLY A 389 -23.65 13.35 21.45
C GLY A 389 -23.28 14.82 21.20
N MET A 390 -24.23 15.74 21.41
CA MET A 390 -23.97 17.18 21.29
C MET A 390 -22.95 17.69 22.33
N LYS A 391 -22.98 17.17 23.56
CA LYS A 391 -21.99 17.50 24.60
C LYS A 391 -20.60 16.96 24.28
N SER A 392 -20.50 15.72 23.78
CA SER A 392 -19.23 15.13 23.36
C SER A 392 -18.58 15.93 22.24
N ILE A 393 -19.39 16.36 21.27
CA ILE A 393 -18.94 17.23 20.16
C ILE A 393 -18.51 18.60 20.67
N GLU A 394 -19.34 19.30 21.45
CA GLU A 394 -18.99 20.62 22.01
C GLU A 394 -17.69 20.56 22.82
N THR A 395 -17.49 19.47 23.57
CA THR A 395 -16.28 19.30 24.36
C THR A 395 -15.07 19.00 23.48
N ALA A 396 -15.19 18.12 22.48
CA ALA A 396 -14.12 17.87 21.51
C ALA A 396 -13.71 19.15 20.77
N VAL A 397 -14.70 19.95 20.33
CA VAL A 397 -14.46 21.24 19.67
C VAL A 397 -13.70 22.20 20.57
N LYS A 398 -14.10 22.30 21.85
CA LYS A 398 -13.44 23.17 22.82
C LYS A 398 -12.01 22.70 23.15
N GLU A 399 -11.83 21.43 23.49
CA GLU A 399 -10.57 20.86 23.99
C GLU A 399 -9.51 20.70 22.90
N LEU A 400 -9.91 20.43 21.65
CA LEU A 400 -9.01 20.43 20.49
C LEU A 400 -8.92 21.80 19.80
N GLY A 401 -9.78 22.75 20.18
CA GLY A 401 -9.88 24.08 19.59
C GLY A 401 -10.20 24.05 18.10
N LEU A 402 -11.19 23.23 17.71
CA LEU A 402 -11.58 23.06 16.33
C LEU A 402 -12.32 24.30 15.82
N SER A 403 -11.87 24.84 14.69
CA SER A 403 -12.61 25.90 13.99
C SER A 403 -13.74 25.30 13.14
N THR A 404 -14.71 26.14 12.73
CA THR A 404 -15.74 25.76 11.74
C THR A 404 -15.13 25.15 10.48
N ARG A 405 -14.05 25.76 9.96
CA ARG A 405 -13.34 25.24 8.79
C ARG A 405 -12.73 23.86 9.07
N THR A 406 -12.13 23.66 10.23
CA THR A 406 -11.53 22.37 10.63
C THR A 406 -12.60 21.29 10.72
N MET A 407 -13.75 21.58 11.34
CA MET A 407 -14.86 20.64 11.41
C MET A 407 -15.38 20.25 10.03
N LEU A 408 -15.49 21.22 9.10
CA LEU A 408 -15.87 20.95 7.70
C LEU A 408 -14.84 20.07 6.99
N CYS A 409 -13.54 20.33 7.17
CA CYS A 409 -12.48 19.53 6.56
C CYS A 409 -12.44 18.09 7.12
N LEU A 410 -12.63 17.91 8.43
CA LEU A 410 -12.74 16.59 9.06
C LEU A 410 -13.97 15.84 8.53
N SER A 411 -15.09 16.54 8.38
CA SER A 411 -16.32 15.96 7.82
C SER A 411 -16.16 15.57 6.34
N ALA A 412 -15.44 16.38 5.56
CA ALA A 412 -15.13 16.06 4.16
C ALA A 412 -14.21 14.83 4.03
N ALA A 413 -13.22 14.68 4.91
CA ALA A 413 -12.37 13.49 4.96
C ALA A 413 -13.19 12.23 5.29
N ARG A 414 -14.14 12.33 6.23
CA ARG A 414 -15.08 11.25 6.55
C ARG A 414 -15.98 10.89 5.36
N GLU A 415 -16.57 11.89 4.69
CA GLU A 415 -17.43 11.68 3.51
C GLU A 415 -16.67 11.06 2.33
N SER A 416 -15.41 11.45 2.13
CA SER A 416 -14.51 10.85 1.14
C SER A 416 -14.34 9.35 1.37
N GLU A 417 -14.11 8.94 2.61
CA GLU A 417 -13.98 7.50 2.95
C GLU A 417 -15.31 6.76 2.80
N GLN A 418 -16.44 7.37 3.16
CA GLN A 418 -17.78 6.80 2.92
C GLN A 418 -18.12 6.71 1.43
N LYS A 419 -17.59 7.62 0.59
CA LYS A 419 -17.69 7.52 -0.88
C LYS A 419 -16.97 6.28 -1.39
N LYS A 420 -15.78 5.95 -0.89
CA LYS A 420 -15.07 4.72 -1.25
C LYS A 420 -15.89 3.47 -0.94
N GLN A 421 -16.52 3.42 0.24
CA GLN A 421 -17.39 2.31 0.62
C GLN A 421 -18.61 2.18 -0.31
N ARG A 422 -19.28 3.28 -0.63
CA ARG A 422 -20.40 3.28 -1.61
C ARG A 422 -19.95 2.86 -3.00
N ASN A 423 -18.76 3.28 -3.44
CA ASN A 423 -18.18 2.85 -4.70
C ASN A 423 -17.93 1.35 -4.71
N GLN A 424 -17.40 0.79 -3.63
CA GLN A 424 -17.19 -0.65 -3.49
C GLN A 424 -18.52 -1.42 -3.54
N GLU A 425 -19.54 -0.99 -2.79
CA GLU A 425 -20.87 -1.63 -2.83
C GLU A 425 -21.47 -1.62 -4.25
N ARG A 426 -21.25 -0.54 -5.00
CA ARG A 426 -21.70 -0.42 -6.39
C ARG A 426 -20.97 -1.40 -7.32
N ILE A 427 -19.67 -1.54 -7.16
CA ILE A 427 -18.85 -2.49 -7.93
C ILE A 427 -19.19 -3.94 -7.56
N ASP A 428 -19.39 -4.23 -6.28
CA ASP A 428 -19.80 -5.54 -5.80
C ASP A 428 -21.15 -5.98 -6.38
N LYS A 429 -22.09 -5.05 -6.57
CA LYS A 429 -23.36 -5.32 -7.28
C LYS A 429 -23.16 -5.67 -8.75
N ASN A 430 -22.14 -5.12 -9.42
CA ASN A 430 -21.83 -5.44 -10.81
C ASN A 430 -21.20 -6.83 -10.98
N ARG A 431 -20.77 -7.48 -9.89
CA ARG A 431 -20.10 -8.78 -9.93
C ARG A 431 -20.94 -9.87 -10.58
N GLU A 432 -22.25 -9.93 -10.27
CA GLU A 432 -23.15 -10.93 -10.84
C GLU A 432 -23.20 -10.84 -12.37
N LYS A 433 -23.24 -9.61 -12.90
CA LYS A 433 -23.20 -9.36 -14.34
C LYS A 433 -21.87 -9.77 -14.97
N ILE A 434 -20.74 -9.50 -14.31
CA ILE A 434 -19.43 -9.95 -14.79
C ILE A 434 -19.40 -11.48 -14.86
N GLU A 435 -19.93 -12.17 -13.85
CA GLU A 435 -20.02 -13.64 -13.82
C GLU A 435 -20.92 -14.20 -14.91
N GLU A 436 -22.04 -13.54 -15.21
CA GLU A 436 -22.94 -13.90 -16.31
C GLU A 436 -22.23 -13.76 -17.67
N ASP A 437 -21.66 -12.58 -17.95
CA ASP A 437 -20.93 -12.31 -19.21
C ASP A 437 -19.72 -13.26 -19.37
N LEU A 438 -19.02 -13.62 -18.28
CA LEU A 438 -17.93 -14.62 -18.32
C LEU A 438 -18.44 -16.03 -18.60
N ARG A 439 -19.65 -16.38 -18.17
CA ARG A 439 -20.27 -17.67 -18.46
C ARG A 439 -20.62 -17.78 -19.94
N GLU A 440 -21.16 -16.71 -20.54
CA GLU A 440 -21.40 -16.66 -21.99
C GLU A 440 -20.11 -16.87 -22.79
N LEU A 441 -19.02 -16.20 -22.40
CA LEU A 441 -17.71 -16.39 -23.07
C LEU A 441 -17.15 -17.81 -22.87
N LYS A 442 -17.41 -18.43 -21.73
CA LYS A 442 -17.00 -19.82 -21.49
C LYS A 442 -17.80 -20.77 -22.37
N GLU A 443 -19.10 -20.57 -22.51
CA GLU A 443 -19.95 -21.35 -23.41
C GLU A 443 -19.54 -21.16 -24.88
N TYR A 444 -19.17 -19.94 -25.28
CA TYR A 444 -18.59 -19.67 -26.59
C TYR A 444 -17.31 -20.48 -26.79
N ARG A 445 -16.39 -20.47 -25.82
CA ARG A 445 -15.17 -21.28 -25.88
C ARG A 445 -15.47 -22.76 -26.03
N ASP A 446 -16.39 -23.30 -25.22
CA ASP A 446 -16.76 -24.71 -25.27
C ASP A 446 -17.39 -25.10 -26.63
N LYS A 447 -18.18 -24.21 -27.25
CA LYS A 447 -18.72 -24.40 -28.62
C LYS A 447 -17.64 -24.39 -29.71
N CYS A 448 -16.65 -23.50 -29.59
CA CYS A 448 -15.50 -23.47 -30.51
C CYS A 448 -14.62 -24.70 -30.34
N GLU A 449 -14.50 -25.22 -29.12
CA GLU A 449 -13.78 -26.46 -28.81
C GLU A 449 -14.44 -27.66 -29.49
N MET A 450 -15.78 -27.79 -29.42
CA MET A 450 -16.53 -28.81 -30.17
C MET A 450 -16.42 -28.69 -31.69
N SER A 451 -16.05 -27.52 -32.21
CA SER A 451 -15.86 -27.28 -33.65
C SER A 451 -14.41 -27.50 -34.12
N GLU A 452 -13.49 -27.90 -33.23
CA GLU A 452 -12.07 -28.16 -33.51
C GLU A 452 -11.29 -26.97 -34.12
N ILE A 453 -11.72 -25.73 -33.85
CA ILE A 453 -11.04 -24.51 -34.36
C ILE A 453 -10.35 -23.75 -33.22
N GLY A 454 -10.80 -23.91 -31.98
CA GLY A 454 -10.34 -23.13 -30.84
C GLY A 454 -10.92 -21.71 -30.85
N TYR A 455 -11.22 -21.18 -29.68
CA TYR A 455 -11.98 -19.93 -29.58
C TYR A 455 -11.17 -18.68 -29.94
N TYR A 456 -9.85 -18.70 -29.74
CA TYR A 456 -8.94 -17.66 -30.21
C TYR A 456 -8.99 -17.49 -31.73
N ASP A 457 -8.78 -18.59 -32.46
CA ASP A 457 -8.75 -18.60 -33.92
C ASP A 457 -10.14 -18.31 -34.51
N ALA A 458 -11.21 -18.90 -33.93
CA ALA A 458 -12.59 -18.61 -34.33
C ALA A 458 -12.90 -17.11 -34.18
N PHE A 459 -12.56 -16.52 -33.03
CA PHE A 459 -12.75 -15.10 -32.78
C PHE A 459 -11.88 -14.22 -33.68
N LYS A 460 -10.63 -14.61 -33.95
CA LYS A 460 -9.75 -13.86 -34.87
C LYS A 460 -10.31 -13.84 -36.30
N LEU A 461 -10.99 -14.91 -36.72
CA LEU A 461 -11.62 -15.00 -38.04
C LEU A 461 -12.97 -14.26 -38.11
N GLN A 462 -13.77 -14.26 -37.05
CA GLN A 462 -15.15 -13.72 -36.98
C GLN A 462 -16.01 -14.12 -38.18
N ILE A 463 -16.28 -15.41 -38.32
CA ILE A 463 -17.07 -15.95 -39.45
C ILE A 463 -18.51 -16.20 -39.01
N LYS A 464 -18.71 -16.69 -37.78
CA LYS A 464 -20.01 -17.09 -37.26
C LYS A 464 -20.66 -15.96 -36.46
N GLN A 465 -21.99 -15.97 -36.36
CA GLN A 465 -22.74 -14.96 -35.60
C GLN A 465 -22.34 -14.97 -34.11
N GLU A 466 -21.99 -16.14 -33.58
CA GLU A 466 -21.52 -16.33 -32.21
C GLU A 466 -20.21 -15.58 -31.94
N ASP A 467 -19.32 -15.46 -32.94
CA ASP A 467 -18.04 -14.74 -32.80
C ASP A 467 -18.29 -13.23 -32.58
N TYR A 468 -19.27 -12.67 -33.30
CA TYR A 468 -19.69 -11.28 -33.12
C TYR A 468 -20.36 -11.06 -31.77
N HIS A 469 -21.17 -12.02 -31.30
CA HIS A 469 -21.78 -11.95 -29.98
C HIS A 469 -20.72 -11.97 -28.88
N ALA A 470 -19.73 -12.87 -28.98
CA ALA A 470 -18.58 -12.89 -28.07
C ALA A 470 -17.82 -11.56 -28.06
N ASN A 471 -17.71 -10.88 -29.21
CA ASN A 471 -17.05 -9.56 -29.28
C ASN A 471 -17.87 -8.47 -28.56
N VAL A 472 -19.20 -8.51 -28.64
CA VAL A 472 -20.07 -7.60 -27.88
C VAL A 472 -19.93 -7.85 -26.38
N THR A 473 -19.94 -9.11 -25.93
CA THR A 473 -19.75 -9.47 -24.52
C THR A 473 -18.36 -9.05 -24.03
N ARG A 474 -17.31 -9.24 -24.84
CA ARG A 474 -15.95 -8.71 -24.58
C ARG A 474 -15.97 -7.20 -24.35
N LEU A 475 -16.62 -6.41 -25.20
CA LEU A 475 -16.68 -4.94 -25.05
C LEU A 475 -17.44 -4.50 -23.79
N LYS A 476 -18.54 -5.18 -23.43
CA LYS A 476 -19.27 -4.92 -22.18
C LYS A 476 -18.37 -5.14 -20.97
N LEU A 477 -17.69 -6.28 -20.93
CA LEU A 477 -16.75 -6.62 -19.87
C LEU A 477 -15.57 -5.64 -19.80
N ALA A 478 -15.02 -5.23 -20.94
CA ALA A 478 -13.97 -4.21 -21.00
C ALA A 478 -14.40 -2.91 -20.30
N GLY A 479 -15.61 -2.42 -20.61
CA GLY A 479 -16.14 -1.18 -20.02
C GLY A 479 -16.31 -1.27 -18.50
N ILE A 480 -16.82 -2.39 -17.99
CA ILE A 480 -16.99 -2.59 -16.54
C ILE A 480 -15.62 -2.62 -15.84
N TRP A 481 -14.65 -3.36 -16.38
CA TRP A 481 -13.32 -3.45 -15.77
C TRP A 481 -12.55 -2.15 -15.87
N ASP A 482 -12.60 -1.44 -17.00
CA ASP A 482 -11.93 -0.15 -17.17
C ASP A 482 -12.47 0.88 -16.17
N GLU A 483 -13.77 0.86 -15.84
CA GLU A 483 -14.34 1.69 -14.76
C GLU A 483 -13.76 1.32 -13.39
N ILE A 484 -13.64 0.03 -13.07
CA ILE A 484 -13.04 -0.43 -11.80
C ILE A 484 -11.58 0.02 -11.71
N ILE A 485 -10.81 -0.13 -12.80
CA ILE A 485 -9.41 0.30 -12.85
C ILE A 485 -9.29 1.81 -12.67
N GLU A 486 -10.18 2.60 -13.27
CA GLU A 486 -10.17 4.05 -13.10
C GLU A 486 -10.39 4.47 -11.64
N LEU A 487 -11.32 3.81 -10.94
CA LEU A 487 -11.57 4.06 -9.53
C LEU A 487 -10.38 3.68 -8.64
N LEU A 488 -9.70 2.57 -8.95
CA LEU A 488 -8.47 2.19 -8.26
C LEU A 488 -7.33 3.17 -8.51
N ARG A 489 -7.15 3.58 -9.77
CA ARG A 489 -6.13 4.55 -10.17
C ARG A 489 -6.30 5.88 -9.43
N CYS A 490 -7.54 6.30 -9.22
CA CYS A 490 -7.89 7.52 -8.50
C CYS A 490 -7.97 7.34 -6.97
N HIS A 491 -7.64 6.16 -6.41
CA HIS A 491 -7.79 5.85 -4.99
C HIS A 491 -9.20 6.08 -4.43
N GLU A 492 -10.24 5.85 -5.26
CA GLU A 492 -11.65 6.00 -4.92
C GLU A 492 -12.33 4.70 -4.46
N LEU A 493 -11.54 3.66 -4.16
CA LEU A 493 -11.98 2.42 -3.54
C LEU A 493 -11.23 2.18 -2.22
N PRO A 494 -11.79 1.37 -1.31
CA PRO A 494 -11.11 1.01 -0.06
C PRO A 494 -9.76 0.37 -0.34
N ASP A 495 -8.78 0.64 0.53
CA ASP A 495 -7.39 0.24 0.31
C ASP A 495 -7.24 -1.29 0.30
N GLU A 496 -8.14 -2.02 0.98
CA GLU A 496 -8.18 -3.48 1.06
C GLU A 496 -8.71 -4.15 -0.22
N PHE A 497 -9.27 -3.40 -1.17
CA PHE A 497 -9.95 -3.95 -2.35
C PHE A 497 -9.06 -4.92 -3.15
N GLU A 498 -7.80 -4.54 -3.38
CA GLU A 498 -6.83 -5.31 -4.19
C GLU A 498 -6.42 -6.65 -3.56
N CYS A 499 -6.69 -6.85 -2.27
CA CYS A 499 -6.39 -8.07 -1.53
C CYS A 499 -7.61 -8.96 -1.28
N ARG A 500 -8.79 -8.59 -1.79
CA ARG A 500 -9.98 -9.42 -1.64
C ARG A 500 -9.88 -10.67 -2.51
N GLU A 501 -9.96 -11.84 -1.89
CA GLU A 501 -9.83 -13.14 -2.54
C GLU A 501 -10.86 -13.35 -3.66
N ASP A 502 -12.07 -12.83 -3.47
CA ASP A 502 -13.16 -12.97 -4.42
C ASP A 502 -12.92 -12.18 -5.73
N TRP A 503 -12.37 -10.97 -5.63
CA TRP A 503 -11.95 -10.17 -6.78
C TRP A 503 -10.65 -10.67 -7.42
N LEU A 504 -9.74 -11.24 -6.61
CA LEU A 504 -8.53 -11.91 -7.09
C LEU A 504 -8.86 -13.10 -8.01
N GLU A 505 -9.77 -13.97 -7.57
CA GLU A 505 -10.23 -15.13 -8.34
C GLU A 505 -10.97 -14.69 -9.60
N LEU A 506 -11.91 -13.74 -9.45
CA LEU A 506 -12.69 -13.21 -10.58
C LEU A 506 -11.79 -12.55 -11.62
N GLY A 507 -10.86 -11.70 -11.20
CA GLY A 507 -9.90 -11.04 -12.08
C GLY A 507 -8.97 -12.03 -12.79
N THR A 508 -8.57 -13.10 -12.11
CA THR A 508 -7.76 -14.18 -12.71
C THR A 508 -8.53 -14.94 -13.77
N ARG A 509 -9.78 -15.33 -13.49
CA ARG A 509 -10.67 -15.99 -14.46
C ARG A 509 -10.98 -15.09 -15.65
N PHE A 510 -11.29 -13.83 -15.38
CA PHE A 510 -11.53 -12.79 -16.37
C PHE A 510 -10.34 -12.68 -17.33
N ARG A 511 -9.14 -12.48 -16.80
CA ARG A 511 -7.91 -12.33 -17.59
C ARG A 511 -7.63 -13.57 -18.44
N ARG A 512 -7.73 -14.77 -17.87
CA ARG A 512 -7.51 -16.04 -18.60
C ARG A 512 -8.49 -16.28 -19.74
N LEU A 513 -9.73 -15.82 -19.60
CA LEU A 513 -10.76 -16.04 -20.62
C LEU A 513 -10.78 -14.92 -21.68
N MET A 514 -10.70 -13.67 -21.25
CA MET A 514 -10.91 -12.49 -22.11
C MET A 514 -9.64 -12.00 -22.78
N GLU A 515 -8.48 -12.05 -22.12
CA GLU A 515 -7.24 -11.49 -22.70
C GLU A 515 -6.86 -12.15 -24.04
N PRO A 516 -6.99 -13.47 -24.23
CA PRO A 516 -6.83 -14.09 -25.55
C PRO A 516 -7.70 -13.47 -26.64
N LEU A 517 -8.93 -13.05 -26.34
CA LEU A 517 -9.84 -12.42 -27.31
C LEU A 517 -9.41 -10.99 -27.65
N ASP A 518 -8.89 -10.24 -26.67
CA ASP A 518 -8.31 -8.92 -26.92
C ASP A 518 -7.03 -9.01 -27.75
N ILE A 519 -6.19 -10.02 -27.49
CA ILE A 519 -5.01 -10.32 -28.33
C ILE A 519 -5.47 -10.70 -29.75
N ALA A 520 -6.46 -11.57 -29.90
CA ALA A 520 -7.01 -11.95 -31.20
C ALA A 520 -7.51 -10.73 -31.97
N ASN A 521 -8.25 -9.83 -31.29
CA ASN A 521 -8.73 -8.58 -31.87
C ASN A 521 -7.57 -7.67 -32.30
N TYR A 522 -6.54 -7.54 -31.47
CA TYR A 522 -5.36 -6.72 -31.75
C TYR A 522 -4.62 -7.17 -33.02
N TYR A 523 -4.36 -8.47 -33.15
CA TYR A 523 -3.67 -9.01 -34.32
C TYR A 523 -4.58 -9.16 -35.55
N ARG A 524 -5.90 -9.33 -35.39
CA ARG A 524 -6.87 -9.32 -36.49
C ARG A 524 -6.83 -7.99 -37.26
N PHE A 525 -6.71 -6.88 -36.55
CA PHE A 525 -6.62 -5.55 -37.14
C PHE A 525 -5.19 -5.09 -37.44
N SER A 526 -4.20 -5.99 -37.31
CA SER A 526 -2.79 -5.69 -37.50
C SER A 526 -2.28 -4.48 -36.70
N MET A 527 -2.86 -4.24 -35.52
CA MET A 527 -2.52 -3.11 -34.65
C MET A 527 -1.03 -3.08 -34.27
N TYR A 528 -0.36 -4.23 -34.35
CA TYR A 528 1.07 -4.34 -34.08
C TYR A 528 1.95 -3.57 -35.08
N LEU A 529 1.44 -3.31 -36.29
CA LEU A 529 2.14 -2.48 -37.29
C LEU A 529 2.12 -1.01 -36.90
N ASP A 530 1.01 -0.53 -36.35
CA ASP A 530 0.81 0.88 -36.00
C ASP A 530 1.31 1.21 -34.60
N THR A 531 1.03 0.32 -33.65
CA THR A 531 1.25 0.55 -32.22
C THR A 531 2.36 -0.29 -31.60
N GLY A 532 2.97 -1.22 -32.34
CA GLY A 532 4.08 -2.08 -31.86
C GLY A 532 3.60 -3.39 -31.24
N PRO A 533 4.49 -4.23 -30.66
CA PRO A 533 4.09 -5.49 -30.04
C PRO A 533 3.08 -5.29 -28.91
N TYR A 534 2.15 -6.23 -28.71
CA TYR A 534 1.11 -6.14 -27.66
C TYR A 534 1.71 -6.00 -26.24
N MET A 535 2.86 -6.62 -25.98
CA MET A 535 3.71 -6.29 -24.84
C MET A 535 4.79 -5.31 -25.25
N LYS A 536 4.71 -4.05 -24.80
CA LYS A 536 5.83 -3.11 -24.93
C LYS A 536 6.79 -3.22 -23.74
N PRO A 537 8.11 -3.18 -23.98
CA PRO A 537 9.12 -3.23 -22.92
C PRO A 537 9.38 -1.88 -22.20
N GLU A 538 8.85 -0.74 -22.66
CA GLU A 538 9.19 0.61 -22.13
C GLU A 538 8.00 1.37 -21.52
N GLU A 539 8.30 2.20 -20.52
CA GLU A 539 7.35 3.07 -19.79
C GLU A 539 6.78 4.16 -20.70
N GLY A 540 5.44 4.26 -20.77
CA GLY A 540 4.74 5.44 -21.32
C GLY A 540 3.76 5.20 -22.47
N SER A 541 3.52 3.98 -22.95
CA SER A 541 2.45 3.71 -23.92
C SER A 541 1.99 2.25 -23.89
N GLN A 542 0.70 1.99 -23.68
CA GLN A 542 0.15 0.63 -23.51
C GLN A 542 -0.64 0.14 -24.72
N PRO A 543 -0.17 -0.87 -25.49
CA PRO A 543 -1.03 -1.67 -26.37
C PRO A 543 -1.81 -2.74 -25.60
N ARG A 544 -1.22 -3.35 -24.55
CA ARG A 544 -1.96 -4.22 -23.62
C ARG A 544 -2.77 -3.39 -22.60
N PRO A 545 -4.08 -3.63 -22.42
CA PRO A 545 -4.92 -2.89 -21.46
C PRO A 545 -4.57 -3.05 -19.97
N GLU A 546 -4.77 -2.00 -19.16
CA GLU A 546 -4.53 -2.03 -17.70
C GLU A 546 -5.44 -3.00 -16.94
N ARG A 547 -6.67 -3.23 -17.41
CA ARG A 547 -7.59 -4.25 -16.88
C ARG A 547 -7.03 -5.67 -16.81
N TYR A 548 -5.95 -5.98 -17.52
CA TYR A 548 -5.23 -7.25 -17.38
C TYR A 548 -4.01 -7.16 -16.48
N ARG A 549 -3.34 -6.01 -16.44
CA ARG A 549 -2.17 -5.80 -15.56
C ARG A 549 -2.55 -5.82 -14.10
N TYR A 550 -3.65 -5.18 -13.73
CA TYR A 550 -4.06 -5.07 -12.33
C TYR A 550 -4.32 -6.47 -11.73
N PRO A 551 -5.25 -7.30 -12.26
CA PRO A 551 -5.44 -8.66 -11.76
C PRO A 551 -4.20 -9.54 -11.82
N GLN A 552 -3.32 -9.37 -12.82
CA GLN A 552 -2.04 -10.08 -12.85
C GLN A 552 -1.16 -9.70 -11.66
N ARG A 553 -0.99 -8.41 -11.39
CA ARG A 553 -0.18 -7.90 -10.27
C ARG A 553 -0.78 -8.32 -8.92
N TRP A 554 -2.11 -8.34 -8.79
CA TRP A 554 -2.79 -8.86 -7.60
C TRP A 554 -2.44 -10.33 -7.36
N LEU A 555 -2.50 -11.16 -8.40
CA LEU A 555 -2.16 -12.59 -8.32
C LEU A 555 -0.69 -12.83 -7.99
N GLU A 556 0.21 -12.05 -8.59
CA GLU A 556 1.65 -12.10 -8.32
C GLU A 556 1.94 -11.73 -6.87
N HIS A 557 1.31 -10.66 -6.35
CA HIS A 557 1.45 -10.23 -4.96
C HIS A 557 0.91 -11.25 -3.97
N ALA A 558 -0.33 -11.70 -4.16
CA ALA A 558 -0.99 -12.66 -3.27
C ALA A 558 -0.22 -13.98 -3.15
N ASN A 559 0.34 -14.48 -4.26
CA ASN A 559 1.12 -15.71 -4.30
C ASN A 559 2.62 -15.52 -4.06
N ARG A 560 3.09 -14.28 -3.82
CA ARG A 560 4.52 -13.94 -3.71
C ARG A 560 5.34 -14.45 -4.90
N LYS A 561 4.74 -14.48 -6.09
CA LYS A 561 5.41 -14.90 -7.33
C LYS A 561 6.29 -13.76 -7.86
N PRO A 562 7.41 -14.06 -8.54
CA PRO A 562 8.17 -13.03 -9.26
C PRO A 562 7.27 -12.37 -10.33
N ALA A 563 7.50 -11.09 -10.58
CA ALA A 563 6.77 -10.34 -11.60
C ALA A 563 6.96 -10.97 -12.99
N GLY A 564 5.88 -11.08 -13.77
CA GLY A 564 5.93 -11.61 -15.14
C GLY A 564 5.27 -12.98 -15.32
N TYR A 565 4.33 -13.38 -14.46
CA TYR A 565 3.55 -14.60 -14.70
C TYR A 565 2.50 -14.37 -15.80
N LEU A 566 2.85 -14.71 -17.05
CA LEU A 566 2.11 -14.36 -18.27
C LEU A 566 1.18 -15.45 -18.81
N ASP A 567 0.48 -16.19 -17.93
CA ASP A 567 -0.38 -17.31 -18.34
C ASP A 567 -1.51 -16.94 -19.32
N SER A 568 -2.00 -15.70 -19.30
CA SER A 568 -3.02 -15.22 -20.23
C SER A 568 -2.48 -14.65 -21.54
N CYS A 569 -1.15 -14.50 -21.66
CA CYS A 569 -0.50 -13.84 -22.80
C CYS A 569 0.18 -14.82 -23.74
N PHE A 570 -0.09 -16.12 -23.59
CA PHE A 570 0.34 -17.18 -24.49
C PHE A 570 0.21 -16.81 -25.98
N TRP A 571 -0.97 -16.33 -26.39
CA TRP A 571 -1.24 -15.98 -27.79
C TRP A 571 -0.43 -14.79 -28.30
N PHE A 572 -0.09 -13.85 -27.42
CA PHE A 572 0.79 -12.75 -27.79
C PHE A 572 2.18 -13.29 -28.15
N GLU A 573 2.73 -14.17 -27.31
CA GLU A 573 4.07 -14.73 -27.53
C GLU A 573 4.13 -15.52 -28.85
N VAL A 574 3.09 -16.32 -29.13
CA VAL A 574 2.96 -17.06 -30.40
C VAL A 574 2.93 -16.11 -31.61
N GLU A 575 2.12 -15.05 -31.58
CA GLU A 575 2.02 -14.10 -32.70
C GLU A 575 3.31 -13.28 -32.88
N ASP A 576 3.93 -12.81 -31.79
CA ASP A 576 5.17 -12.04 -31.85
C ASP A 576 6.33 -12.89 -32.39
N LEU A 577 6.48 -14.13 -31.92
CA LEU A 577 7.49 -15.07 -32.44
C LEU A 577 7.24 -15.40 -33.91
N ARG A 578 5.99 -15.67 -34.29
CA ARG A 578 5.60 -15.93 -35.69
C ARG A 578 5.92 -14.74 -36.59
N ILE A 579 5.64 -13.52 -36.16
CA ILE A 579 5.93 -12.30 -36.93
C ILE A 579 7.44 -12.12 -37.05
N ARG A 580 8.22 -12.29 -35.98
CA ARG A 580 9.68 -12.12 -36.01
C ARG A 580 10.37 -13.11 -36.95
N ILE A 581 9.95 -14.37 -36.95
CA ILE A 581 10.48 -15.41 -37.86
C ILE A 581 10.10 -15.13 -39.31
N ASN A 582 8.91 -14.58 -39.57
CA ASN A 582 8.41 -14.35 -40.93
C ASN A 582 8.78 -12.97 -41.51
N THR A 583 9.16 -12.00 -40.67
CA THR A 583 9.48 -10.60 -41.08
C THR A 583 10.98 -10.33 -41.18
N SER A 584 11.85 -11.27 -40.80
CA SER A 584 13.29 -11.15 -41.02
C SER A 584 13.56 -10.88 -42.51
N ASN A 585 14.24 -9.77 -42.80
CA ASN A 585 14.41 -9.19 -44.14
C ASN A 585 14.82 -10.24 -45.19
N GLN A 586 14.46 -10.01 -46.46
CA GLN A 586 14.76 -10.88 -47.62
C GLN A 586 16.25 -11.29 -47.81
N ASN A 587 17.18 -10.80 -46.98
CA ASN A 587 18.61 -11.09 -46.99
C ASN A 587 19.12 -11.88 -45.77
N GLU A 588 18.30 -12.15 -44.75
CA GLU A 588 18.64 -13.04 -43.62
C GLU A 588 18.02 -14.42 -43.85
N ASN A 589 18.83 -15.48 -43.72
CA ASN A 589 18.30 -16.85 -43.78
C ASN A 589 17.33 -17.07 -42.60
N ARG A 590 16.19 -17.70 -42.85
CA ARG A 590 15.16 -18.04 -41.85
C ARG A 590 15.73 -18.77 -40.63
N ASP A 591 16.79 -19.56 -40.83
CA ASP A 591 17.53 -20.24 -39.76
C ASP A 591 18.19 -19.26 -38.76
N ALA A 592 18.69 -18.12 -39.24
CA ALA A 592 19.26 -17.09 -38.38
C ALA A 592 18.18 -16.35 -37.57
N ALA A 593 17.01 -16.10 -38.19
CA ALA A 593 15.87 -15.51 -37.50
C ALA A 593 15.32 -16.43 -36.40
N PHE A 594 15.29 -17.75 -36.65
CA PHE A 594 14.95 -18.75 -35.63
C PHE A 594 15.95 -18.75 -34.49
N GLU A 595 17.25 -18.77 -34.76
CA GLU A 595 18.28 -18.80 -33.71
C GLU A 595 18.21 -17.55 -32.82
N ASN A 596 17.86 -16.38 -33.37
CA ASN A 596 17.67 -15.13 -32.61
C ASN A 596 16.51 -15.18 -31.59
N VAL A 597 15.51 -16.04 -31.78
CA VAL A 597 14.34 -16.15 -30.89
C VAL A 597 14.23 -17.49 -30.18
N LYS A 598 15.23 -18.37 -30.36
CA LYS A 598 15.23 -19.74 -29.87
C LYS A 598 15.07 -19.83 -28.35
N ASP A 599 15.74 -18.97 -27.59
CA ASP A 599 15.63 -18.96 -26.13
C ASP A 599 14.18 -18.65 -25.68
N ARG A 600 13.50 -17.71 -26.35
CA ARG A 600 12.08 -17.40 -26.09
C ARG A 600 11.16 -18.55 -26.48
N ILE A 601 11.46 -19.26 -27.57
CA ILE A 601 10.72 -20.47 -27.96
C ILE A 601 10.87 -21.55 -26.88
N LEU A 602 12.10 -21.82 -26.42
CA LEU A 602 12.36 -22.81 -25.37
C LEU A 602 11.65 -22.45 -24.05
N GLU A 603 11.67 -21.18 -23.66
CA GLU A 603 10.93 -20.68 -22.50
C GLU A 603 9.41 -20.85 -22.68
N LEU A 604 8.88 -20.54 -23.87
CA LEU A 604 7.47 -20.76 -24.19
C LEU A 604 7.09 -22.24 -24.12
N GLU A 605 7.93 -23.15 -24.63
CA GLU A 605 7.68 -24.61 -24.56
C GLU A 605 7.65 -25.12 -23.11
N GLU A 606 8.57 -24.65 -22.26
CA GLU A 606 8.56 -24.99 -20.83
C GLU A 606 7.29 -24.45 -20.13
N ASN A 607 6.92 -23.21 -20.43
CA ASN A 607 5.71 -22.59 -19.90
C ASN A 607 4.45 -23.32 -20.37
N ILE A 608 4.37 -23.78 -21.62
CA ILE A 608 3.24 -24.53 -22.17
C ILE A 608 3.02 -25.83 -21.41
N LEU A 609 4.08 -26.60 -21.16
CA LEU A 609 3.97 -27.86 -20.41
C LEU A 609 3.40 -27.58 -19.01
N ARG A 610 3.98 -26.60 -18.31
CA ARG A 610 3.50 -26.20 -16.98
C ARG A 610 2.05 -25.73 -17.00
N TRP A 611 1.68 -24.86 -17.93
CA TRP A 611 0.32 -24.33 -18.04
C TRP A 611 -0.70 -25.41 -18.43
N PHE A 612 -0.28 -26.40 -19.23
CA PHE A 612 -1.14 -27.53 -19.59
C PHE A 612 -1.36 -28.47 -18.40
N GLU A 613 -0.30 -28.83 -17.67
CA GLU A 613 -0.37 -29.66 -16.45
C GLU A 613 -1.19 -28.98 -15.35
N GLU A 614 -1.06 -27.66 -15.19
CA GLU A 614 -1.83 -26.85 -14.23
C GLU A 614 -3.28 -26.57 -14.70
N GLY A 615 -3.69 -27.06 -15.89
CA GLY A 615 -5.03 -26.87 -16.44
C GLY A 615 -5.37 -25.44 -16.87
N GLN A 616 -4.35 -24.59 -17.06
CA GLN A 616 -4.47 -23.20 -17.49
C GLN A 616 -4.57 -23.09 -19.01
N LEU A 617 -3.87 -23.98 -19.74
CA LEU A 617 -3.97 -24.14 -21.19
C LEU A 617 -4.88 -25.31 -21.53
N ARG A 618 -5.84 -25.10 -22.44
CA ARG A 618 -6.79 -26.14 -22.87
C ARG A 618 -6.32 -26.86 -24.13
N LYS A 619 -6.98 -27.98 -24.42
CA LYS A 619 -6.69 -28.83 -25.60
C LYS A 619 -6.96 -28.12 -26.92
N ASP A 620 -7.80 -27.08 -26.91
CA ASP A 620 -8.19 -26.32 -28.09
C ASP A 620 -7.02 -25.59 -28.77
N VAL A 621 -5.99 -25.25 -28.01
CA VAL A 621 -4.73 -24.67 -28.52
C VAL A 621 -3.95 -25.64 -29.42
N PHE A 622 -4.14 -26.95 -29.23
CA PHE A 622 -3.42 -28.01 -29.94
C PHE A 622 -4.21 -28.59 -31.13
N PHE A 623 -5.33 -27.98 -31.52
CA PHE A 623 -6.04 -28.41 -32.72
C PHE A 623 -5.24 -28.11 -33.99
N GLU A 624 -5.32 -29.02 -34.97
CA GLU A 624 -4.57 -28.94 -36.23
C GLU A 624 -4.73 -27.59 -36.95
N LYS A 625 -5.92 -27.00 -36.85
CA LYS A 625 -6.25 -25.72 -37.49
C LYS A 625 -5.82 -24.49 -36.70
N SER A 626 -5.34 -24.65 -35.47
CA SER A 626 -4.97 -23.55 -34.61
C SER A 626 -3.74 -22.79 -35.12
N THR A 627 -3.70 -21.47 -34.90
CA THR A 627 -2.54 -20.64 -35.25
C THR A 627 -1.26 -21.17 -34.61
N PHE A 628 -1.33 -21.65 -33.37
CA PHE A 628 -0.16 -22.18 -32.66
C PHE A 628 0.40 -23.45 -33.32
N VAL A 629 -0.46 -24.43 -33.64
CA VAL A 629 -0.02 -25.67 -34.29
C VAL A 629 0.56 -25.39 -35.66
N LYS A 630 -0.11 -24.55 -36.47
CA LYS A 630 0.40 -24.12 -37.78
C LYS A 630 1.78 -23.49 -37.69
N TRP A 631 1.96 -22.56 -36.74
CA TRP A 631 3.25 -21.93 -36.49
C TRP A 631 4.31 -22.94 -36.01
N TRP A 632 3.94 -23.88 -35.13
CA TRP A 632 4.89 -24.88 -34.64
C TRP A 632 5.40 -25.77 -35.77
N TRP A 633 4.54 -26.20 -36.70
CA TRP A 633 4.95 -26.98 -37.89
C TRP A 633 5.83 -26.20 -38.88
N GLU A 634 5.84 -24.88 -38.81
CA GLU A 634 6.73 -24.01 -39.59
C GLU A 634 8.16 -23.94 -39.02
N LEU A 635 8.40 -24.42 -37.80
CA LEU A 635 9.72 -24.43 -37.14
C LEU A 635 10.67 -25.50 -37.72
N PRO A 636 12.01 -25.30 -37.59
CA PRO A 636 13.00 -26.26 -38.06
C PRO A 636 12.76 -27.69 -37.53
N GLU A 637 12.94 -28.68 -38.39
CA GLU A 637 12.72 -30.09 -38.05
C GLU A 637 13.65 -30.56 -36.91
N SER A 638 14.89 -30.08 -36.88
CA SER A 638 15.86 -30.34 -35.82
C SER A 638 15.36 -29.90 -34.44
N HIS A 639 14.68 -28.76 -34.35
CA HIS A 639 14.06 -28.26 -33.13
C HIS A 639 12.84 -29.10 -32.75
N ARG A 640 11.93 -29.34 -33.70
CA ARG A 640 10.70 -30.10 -33.46
C ARG A 640 10.96 -31.52 -32.93
N MET A 641 12.03 -32.18 -33.39
CA MET A 641 12.41 -33.52 -32.88
C MET A 641 12.92 -33.50 -31.43
N GLN A 642 13.47 -32.37 -30.97
CA GLN A 642 14.00 -32.20 -29.61
C GLN A 642 13.02 -31.48 -28.67
N SER A 643 11.98 -30.89 -29.23
CA SER A 643 10.94 -30.15 -28.53
C SER A 643 10.17 -31.03 -27.56
N ARG A 644 10.05 -30.59 -26.31
CA ARG A 644 9.34 -31.34 -25.27
C ARG A 644 7.83 -31.33 -25.45
N ILE A 645 7.30 -30.38 -26.21
CA ILE A 645 5.87 -30.27 -26.51
C ILE A 645 5.45 -31.07 -27.75
N ALA A 646 6.39 -31.73 -28.44
CA ALA A 646 6.08 -32.54 -29.63
C ALA A 646 5.01 -33.61 -29.37
N ILE A 647 5.01 -34.19 -28.15
CA ILE A 647 3.97 -35.13 -27.69
C ILE A 647 2.55 -34.54 -27.68
N LEU A 648 2.41 -33.22 -27.56
CA LEU A 648 1.11 -32.53 -27.55
C LEU A 648 0.61 -32.18 -28.98
N MET A 649 1.47 -32.30 -30.00
CA MET A 649 1.19 -31.90 -31.39
C MET A 649 0.66 -33.05 -32.27
N GLY A 650 0.66 -34.28 -31.75
CA GLY A 650 0.27 -35.49 -32.49
C GLY A 650 -1.23 -35.78 -32.40
N GLY A 651 -1.96 -35.53 -33.49
CA GLY A 651 -3.39 -35.88 -33.64
C GLY A 651 -3.70 -37.38 -33.78
N GLN A 652 -2.77 -38.30 -33.47
CA GLN A 652 -3.03 -39.74 -33.42
C GLN A 652 -2.24 -40.41 -32.30
N GLY A 653 -2.95 -40.92 -31.28
CA GLY A 653 -2.43 -41.91 -30.34
C GLY A 653 -2.07 -41.40 -28.94
N LEU A 654 -3.09 -41.13 -28.11
CA LEU A 654 -2.96 -41.36 -26.68
C LEU A 654 -2.70 -42.86 -26.46
N GLN A 655 -1.47 -43.26 -26.16
CA GLN A 655 -1.25 -44.44 -25.33
C GLN A 655 -1.29 -44.01 -23.85
N PRO A 656 -2.02 -44.75 -22.99
CA PRO A 656 -2.17 -44.41 -21.60
C PRO A 656 -0.94 -44.89 -20.82
N PHE A 657 0.05 -44.02 -20.65
CA PHE A 657 1.04 -44.15 -19.59
C PHE A 657 1.19 -42.79 -18.94
N PHE A 658 0.43 -42.59 -17.87
CA PHE A 658 0.69 -41.75 -16.69
C PHE A 658 -0.66 -41.44 -16.02
N PHE A 659 -1.26 -42.49 -15.46
CA PHE A 659 -2.04 -42.42 -14.22
C PHE A 659 -1.69 -43.66 -13.41
N SER A 660 -0.77 -43.48 -12.46
CA SER A 660 -0.66 -44.27 -11.23
C SER A 660 -0.28 -43.33 -10.11
#